data_AF-A0A2N2PB07-F1
#
_entry.id   AF-A0A2N2PB07-F1
#
_cell.length_a   1.000
_cell.length_b   1.000
_cell.length_c   1.000
_cell.angle_alpha   90.00
_cell.angle_beta   90.00
_cell.angle_gamma   90.00
#
_symmetry.space_group_name_H-M   'P 1'
#
loop_
_entity.id
_entity.type
_entity.pdbx_description
1 polymer ?
#
loop_
_entity_poly.entity_id
_entity_poly.type
_entity_poly.pdbx_seq_one_letter_code
_entity_poly.pdbx_strand_id
1 'polypeptide(L)'
;MRALSTFAKNTVVFSSLTLLSRISGLLRVMAFAAILGSGRGAAGRLNDAYQLANTIPNIIYEFIMGGILSAIFIPVLVRAQEKSGRTSPEAWRVANLLLGSVGLILAAASMVGVLLAPQITWLMTNFSHDPSAAQSKELATYFFRFFAPQMFFYGLNAVFMAILNSHQVFAITAAAPIINNAVVLVTLGLYHAGIIDLTGLGIGTTAGVAAMALVQIPSLLKIGMPLRPQFNFRDPVFLGITALGAPVVVVAIANLIGTAIRANLLYTVPGGFTSYTFSFILIMMPYGVFAVSVATVLYPALSRSAAEMNLSAFRSTMSLGLRWTTLVMLPVALGLAILAEPTARVFFERGQFTYADTRFTSSFLRIYALSIFPYALVIFVTRVFYSFSDTKTPAWINVGGVLINVGLNFLLLRWMSVPGIALASVITYSLTTAVSLFIIRRRYHGLGGVPFASAITRMLIAGGVMGVVVAGGLVLTRPASVIVSSGQRAEIFTPDSARMGSTLIINDEASLRSYFKTWDVADSEIPSINFDKESFIAILGPSSETTVTLSLDQFTTTDDGSASATVLVYRPTQAQPPTPRVIHIPQYPPFIHLVSRQHVSTVDLELRISDATPPRGWAKALRAPEALRLLMLIILGAITYLGVAFLLRLDEARQFPQYVLKRLRRR
;
A
#
# COMPACT_ATOMS: atom_id res chain seq x y z
N MET A 1 -9.26 31.93 -28.34
CA MET A 1 -8.71 32.16 -26.97
C MET A 1 -9.63 31.66 -25.86
N ARG A 2 -10.92 32.03 -25.80
CA ARG A 2 -11.86 31.55 -24.75
C ARG A 2 -12.01 30.02 -24.66
N ALA A 3 -12.01 29.30 -25.78
CA ALA A 3 -12.07 27.82 -25.77
C ALA A 3 -10.80 27.18 -25.19
N LEU A 4 -9.61 27.74 -25.47
CA LEU A 4 -8.33 27.30 -24.91
C LEU A 4 -8.23 27.58 -23.41
N SER A 5 -8.74 28.74 -22.94
CA SER A 5 -8.77 29.05 -21.50
C SER A 5 -9.73 28.15 -20.73
N THR A 6 -10.90 27.81 -21.29
CA THR A 6 -11.86 26.89 -20.67
C THR A 6 -11.31 25.46 -20.61
N PHE A 7 -10.64 24.99 -21.67
CA PHE A 7 -10.01 23.68 -21.70
C PHE A 7 -8.85 23.57 -20.68
N ALA A 8 -7.97 24.59 -20.61
CA ALA A 8 -6.88 24.63 -19.65
C ALA A 8 -7.41 24.66 -18.20
N LYS A 9 -8.43 25.49 -17.92
CA LYS A 9 -9.08 25.55 -16.61
C LYS A 9 -9.70 24.21 -16.19
N ASN A 10 -10.44 23.56 -17.08
CA ASN A 10 -11.05 22.25 -16.82
C ASN A 10 -9.99 21.16 -16.59
N THR A 11 -8.88 21.19 -17.34
CA THR A 11 -7.76 20.26 -17.14
C THR A 11 -7.08 20.45 -15.79
N VAL A 12 -6.86 21.69 -15.36
CA VAL A 12 -6.27 22.01 -14.05
C VAL A 12 -7.18 21.56 -12.91
N VAL A 13 -8.49 21.84 -13.00
CA VAL A 13 -9.49 21.42 -12.02
C VAL A 13 -9.53 19.89 -11.93
N PHE A 14 -9.60 19.19 -13.05
CA PHE A 14 -9.59 17.73 -13.10
C PHE A 14 -8.33 17.13 -12.46
N SER A 15 -7.15 17.68 -12.79
CA SER A 15 -5.88 17.20 -12.24
C SER A 15 -5.80 17.42 -10.73
N SER A 16 -6.25 18.59 -10.26
CA SER A 16 -6.25 18.95 -8.84
C SER A 16 -7.20 18.08 -8.02
N LEU A 17 -8.42 17.85 -8.53
CA LEU A 17 -9.39 16.93 -7.91
C LEU A 17 -8.88 15.49 -7.89
N THR A 18 -8.18 15.06 -8.95
CA THR A 18 -7.55 13.73 -8.99
C THR A 18 -6.45 13.61 -7.92
N LEU A 19 -5.64 14.65 -7.72
CA LEU A 19 -4.63 14.67 -6.67
C LEU A 19 -5.27 14.63 -5.27
N LEU A 20 -6.31 15.44 -5.03
CA LEU A 20 -7.07 15.42 -3.78
C LEU A 20 -7.72 14.04 -3.53
N SER A 21 -8.22 13.38 -4.58
CA SER A 21 -8.72 12.00 -4.52
C SER A 21 -7.64 11.01 -4.07
N ARG A 22 -6.42 11.09 -4.62
CA ARG A 22 -5.29 10.27 -4.18
C ARG A 22 -4.88 10.54 -2.74
N ILE A 23 -4.84 11.81 -2.33
CA ILE A 23 -4.52 12.21 -0.95
C ILE A 23 -5.59 11.70 0.03
N SER A 24 -6.86 11.90 -0.27
CA SER A 24 -7.96 11.40 0.56
C SER A 24 -7.96 9.87 0.67
N GLY A 25 -7.59 9.17 -0.42
CA GLY A 25 -7.39 7.72 -0.41
C GLY A 25 -6.26 7.29 0.52
N LEU A 26 -5.14 8.03 0.52
CA LEU A 26 -4.03 7.77 1.45
C LEU A 26 -4.46 8.01 2.91
N LEU A 27 -5.18 9.10 3.19
CA LEU A 27 -5.73 9.38 4.52
C LEU A 27 -6.68 8.27 5.00
N ARG A 28 -7.49 7.72 4.10
CA ARG A 28 -8.35 6.56 4.39
C ARG A 28 -7.52 5.34 4.79
N VAL A 29 -6.49 5.01 4.03
CA VAL A 29 -5.59 3.87 4.34
C VAL A 29 -4.87 4.11 5.68
N MET A 30 -4.45 5.35 5.91
CA MET A 30 -3.86 5.80 7.16
C MET A 30 -4.80 5.61 8.35
N ALA A 31 -6.10 5.88 8.18
CA ALA A 31 -7.12 5.66 9.20
C ALA A 31 -7.37 4.16 9.44
N PHE A 32 -7.43 3.33 8.38
CA PHE A 32 -7.50 1.87 8.51
C PHE A 32 -6.35 1.31 9.34
N ALA A 33 -5.12 1.71 9.03
CA ALA A 33 -3.95 1.34 9.82
C ALA A 33 -4.14 1.77 11.29
N ALA A 34 -4.51 3.03 11.53
CA ALA A 34 -4.62 3.56 12.88
C ALA A 34 -5.71 2.91 13.75
N ILE A 35 -6.85 2.56 13.14
CA ILE A 35 -8.04 2.09 13.87
C ILE A 35 -8.10 0.56 13.90
N LEU A 36 -7.71 -0.12 12.83
CA LEU A 36 -7.78 -1.58 12.72
C LEU A 36 -6.40 -2.27 12.82
N GLY A 37 -5.27 -1.58 12.67
CA GLY A 37 -3.93 -2.20 12.76
C GLY A 37 -3.62 -3.17 11.60
N SER A 38 -2.54 -3.96 11.69
CA SER A 38 -2.22 -4.98 10.66
C SER A 38 -1.54 -6.24 11.20
N GLY A 39 -1.78 -6.60 12.45
CA GLY A 39 -1.05 -7.66 13.17
C GLY A 39 -1.85 -8.92 13.52
N ARG A 40 -1.24 -9.79 14.33
CA ARG A 40 -1.83 -11.06 14.83
C ARG A 40 -3.00 -10.87 15.81
N GLY A 41 -3.14 -9.66 16.36
CA GLY A 41 -4.24 -9.29 17.26
C GLY A 41 -5.61 -9.31 16.56
N ALA A 42 -6.67 -9.25 17.36
CA ALA A 42 -8.04 -9.28 16.86
C ALA A 42 -8.34 -8.15 15.85
N ALA A 43 -7.80 -6.95 16.08
CA ALA A 43 -7.95 -5.81 15.17
C ALA A 43 -7.28 -6.05 13.81
N GLY A 44 -6.07 -6.63 13.79
CA GLY A 44 -5.36 -6.89 12.53
C GLY A 44 -6.03 -7.99 11.69
N ARG A 45 -6.58 -9.03 12.32
CA ARG A 45 -7.41 -10.03 11.65
C ARG A 45 -8.69 -9.44 11.07
N LEU A 46 -9.31 -8.51 11.79
CA LEU A 46 -10.45 -7.74 11.30
C LEU A 46 -10.09 -6.93 10.05
N ASN A 47 -8.94 -6.25 10.05
CA ASN A 47 -8.47 -5.52 8.88
C ASN A 47 -8.17 -6.45 7.69
N ASP A 48 -7.48 -7.58 7.92
CA ASP A 48 -7.21 -8.55 6.85
C ASP A 48 -8.51 -9.08 6.22
N ALA A 49 -9.50 -9.47 7.04
CA ALA A 49 -10.79 -9.93 6.57
C ALA A 49 -11.55 -8.84 5.79
N TYR A 50 -11.53 -7.61 6.29
CA TYR A 50 -12.13 -6.44 5.63
C TYR A 50 -11.48 -6.16 4.26
N GLN A 51 -10.14 -6.16 4.21
CA GLN A 51 -9.38 -5.88 3.00
C GLN A 51 -9.56 -7.00 1.96
N LEU A 52 -9.54 -8.26 2.42
CA LEU A 52 -9.81 -9.42 1.59
C LEU A 52 -11.22 -9.34 0.97
N ALA A 53 -12.25 -9.07 1.79
CA ALA A 53 -13.63 -8.98 1.34
C ALA A 53 -13.84 -7.85 0.30
N ASN A 54 -13.10 -6.75 0.38
CA ASN A 54 -13.17 -5.68 -0.61
C ASN A 54 -12.45 -5.99 -1.93
N THR A 55 -11.70 -7.09 -2.02
CA THR A 55 -10.86 -7.41 -3.20
C THR A 55 -11.70 -7.61 -4.45
N ILE A 56 -12.73 -8.45 -4.40
CA ILE A 56 -13.53 -8.75 -5.61
C ILE A 56 -14.29 -7.51 -6.10
N PRO A 57 -14.99 -6.73 -5.25
CA PRO A 57 -15.60 -5.49 -5.69
C PRO A 57 -14.60 -4.52 -6.32
N ASN A 58 -13.40 -4.40 -5.74
CA ASN A 58 -12.34 -3.55 -6.29
C ASN A 58 -11.81 -4.06 -7.64
N ILE A 59 -11.70 -5.38 -7.85
CA ILE A 59 -11.33 -5.94 -9.15
C ILE A 59 -12.39 -5.60 -10.20
N ILE A 60 -13.68 -5.70 -9.86
CA ILE A 60 -14.77 -5.30 -10.76
C ILE A 60 -14.68 -3.79 -11.08
N TYR A 61 -14.42 -2.95 -10.08
CA TYR A 61 -14.20 -1.53 -10.28
C TYR A 61 -13.01 -1.26 -11.21
N GLU A 62 -11.84 -1.83 -10.93
CA GLU A 62 -10.63 -1.67 -11.74
C GLU A 62 -10.81 -2.19 -13.16
N PHE A 63 -11.54 -3.30 -13.33
CA PHE A 63 -11.85 -3.87 -14.62
C PHE A 63 -12.71 -2.93 -15.48
N ILE A 64 -13.77 -2.38 -14.90
CA ILE A 64 -14.66 -1.46 -15.61
C ILE A 64 -13.92 -0.15 -15.89
N MET A 65 -13.22 0.41 -14.90
CA MET A 65 -12.49 1.68 -15.03
C MET A 65 -11.29 1.59 -15.99
N GLY A 66 -10.52 0.52 -15.89
CA GLY A 66 -9.25 0.33 -16.60
C GLY A 66 -9.42 -0.09 -18.06
N GLY A 67 -10.50 -0.82 -18.38
CA GLY A 67 -10.73 -1.34 -19.73
C GLY A 67 -12.03 -0.85 -20.36
N ILE A 68 -13.17 -1.19 -19.75
CA ILE A 68 -14.48 -1.04 -20.40
C ILE A 68 -14.90 0.42 -20.59
N LEU A 69 -14.68 1.26 -19.57
CA LEU A 69 -15.13 2.65 -19.56
C LEU A 69 -14.52 3.43 -20.74
N SER A 70 -13.20 3.38 -20.87
CA SER A 70 -12.46 4.18 -21.87
C SER A 70 -12.49 3.55 -23.27
N ALA A 71 -12.47 2.22 -23.37
CA ALA A 71 -12.40 1.54 -24.67
C ALA A 71 -13.77 1.25 -25.29
N ILE A 72 -14.86 1.19 -24.49
CA ILE A 72 -16.17 0.74 -24.97
C ILE A 72 -17.27 1.76 -24.65
N PHE A 73 -17.50 2.08 -23.37
CA PHE A 73 -18.66 2.91 -22.97
C PHE A 73 -18.59 4.32 -23.55
N ILE A 74 -17.46 5.02 -23.39
CA ILE A 74 -17.31 6.38 -23.92
C ILE A 74 -17.41 6.39 -25.46
N PRO A 75 -16.67 5.57 -26.23
CA PRO A 75 -16.78 5.56 -27.69
C PRO A 75 -18.19 5.25 -28.22
N VAL A 76 -18.90 4.28 -27.61
CA VAL A 76 -20.27 3.93 -28.01
C VAL A 76 -21.23 5.10 -27.78
N LEU A 77 -21.12 5.79 -26.65
CA LEU A 77 -21.91 6.98 -26.36
C LEU A 77 -21.57 8.12 -27.31
N VAL A 78 -20.29 8.43 -27.51
CA VAL A 78 -19.84 9.51 -28.41
C VAL A 78 -20.34 9.25 -29.84
N ARG A 79 -20.24 8.02 -30.36
CA ARG A 79 -20.75 7.67 -31.69
C ARG A 79 -22.26 7.89 -31.81
N ALA A 80 -23.04 7.54 -30.79
CA ALA A 80 -24.48 7.80 -30.77
C ALA A 80 -24.79 9.32 -30.74
N GLN A 81 -24.00 10.09 -30.00
CA GLN A 81 -24.12 11.55 -29.92
C GLN A 81 -23.70 12.25 -31.21
N GLU A 82 -22.68 11.76 -31.92
CA GLU A 82 -22.24 12.29 -33.21
C GLU A 82 -23.27 12.05 -34.31
N LYS A 83 -23.92 10.88 -34.29
CA LYS A 83 -24.92 10.51 -35.29
C LYS A 83 -26.22 11.32 -35.16
N SER A 84 -26.69 11.54 -33.94
CA SER A 84 -28.07 12.00 -33.71
C SER A 84 -28.16 13.26 -32.83
N GLY A 85 -27.03 13.76 -32.31
CA GLY A 85 -26.94 14.89 -31.39
C GLY A 85 -26.79 14.46 -29.93
N ARG A 86 -26.08 15.26 -29.13
CA ARG A 86 -25.70 14.93 -27.74
C ARG A 86 -26.89 14.65 -26.80
N THR A 87 -28.00 15.35 -26.99
CA THR A 87 -29.20 15.27 -26.14
C THR A 87 -30.38 14.63 -26.87
N SER A 88 -30.12 13.91 -27.96
CA SER A 88 -31.15 13.29 -28.77
C SER A 88 -31.79 12.08 -28.08
N PRO A 89 -33.04 11.72 -28.42
CA PRO A 89 -33.67 10.51 -27.90
C PRO A 89 -32.85 9.23 -28.17
N GLU A 90 -32.16 9.13 -29.31
CA GLU A 90 -31.30 7.97 -29.65
C GLU A 90 -30.05 7.92 -28.77
N ALA A 91 -29.40 9.05 -28.50
CA ALA A 91 -28.26 9.10 -27.57
C ALA A 91 -28.68 8.74 -26.14
N TRP A 92 -29.84 9.24 -25.68
CA TRP A 92 -30.39 8.87 -24.37
C TRP A 92 -30.85 7.41 -24.30
N ARG A 93 -31.34 6.84 -25.39
CA ARG A 93 -31.66 5.41 -25.48
C ARG A 93 -30.41 4.56 -25.22
N VAL A 94 -29.29 4.89 -25.87
CA VAL A 94 -28.01 4.18 -25.67
C VAL A 94 -27.50 4.35 -24.22
N ALA A 95 -27.56 5.56 -23.67
CA ALA A 95 -27.19 5.82 -22.28
C ALA A 95 -28.05 5.03 -21.28
N ASN A 96 -29.37 4.99 -21.49
CA ASN A 96 -30.31 4.23 -20.67
C ASN A 96 -30.18 2.72 -20.83
N LEU A 97 -29.84 2.25 -22.03
CA LEU A 97 -29.51 0.85 -22.29
C LEU A 97 -28.26 0.43 -21.53
N LEU A 98 -27.21 1.26 -21.51
CA LEU A 98 -26.02 1.03 -20.69
C LEU A 98 -26.36 1.02 -19.21
N LEU A 99 -27.12 2.03 -18.74
CA LEU A 99 -27.53 2.15 -17.35
C LEU A 99 -28.33 0.93 -16.87
N GLY A 100 -29.30 0.49 -17.67
CA GLY A 100 -30.10 -0.70 -17.36
C GLY A 100 -29.28 -1.98 -17.49
N SER A 101 -28.69 -2.27 -18.64
CA SER A 101 -27.97 -3.53 -18.85
C SER A 101 -26.80 -3.74 -17.88
N VAL A 102 -25.92 -2.75 -17.69
CA VAL A 102 -24.79 -2.84 -16.76
C VAL A 102 -25.28 -2.89 -15.31
N GLY A 103 -26.29 -2.07 -14.98
CA GLY A 103 -26.91 -2.08 -13.66
C GLY A 103 -27.50 -3.44 -13.32
N LEU A 104 -28.23 -4.08 -14.24
CA LEU A 104 -28.83 -5.39 -14.03
C LEU A 104 -27.78 -6.49 -13.93
N ILE A 105 -26.77 -6.49 -14.80
CA ILE A 105 -25.69 -7.49 -14.76
C ILE A 105 -24.95 -7.42 -13.43
N LEU A 106 -24.61 -6.22 -12.95
CA LEU A 106 -23.88 -6.08 -11.69
C LEU A 106 -24.77 -6.20 -10.45
N ALA A 107 -26.06 -5.89 -10.55
CA ALA A 107 -27.02 -6.22 -9.50
C ALA A 107 -27.17 -7.75 -9.36
N ALA A 108 -27.27 -8.46 -10.48
CA ALA A 108 -27.29 -9.93 -10.49
C ALA A 108 -25.96 -10.50 -9.96
N ALA A 109 -24.82 -9.99 -10.42
CA ALA A 109 -23.50 -10.42 -9.92
C ALA A 109 -23.33 -10.13 -8.42
N SER A 110 -23.81 -8.98 -7.95
CA SER A 110 -23.85 -8.64 -6.52
C SER A 110 -24.72 -9.65 -5.75
N MET A 111 -25.93 -9.95 -6.24
CA MET A 111 -26.83 -10.91 -5.58
C MET A 111 -26.19 -12.30 -5.50
N VAL A 112 -25.60 -12.76 -6.61
CA VAL A 112 -24.82 -14.02 -6.65
C VAL A 112 -23.65 -13.95 -5.67
N GLY A 113 -22.95 -12.82 -5.58
CA GLY A 113 -21.88 -12.60 -4.60
C GLY A 113 -22.36 -12.73 -3.15
N VAL A 114 -23.53 -12.18 -2.80
CA VAL A 114 -24.12 -12.32 -1.46
C VAL A 114 -24.50 -13.77 -1.16
N LEU A 115 -25.15 -14.44 -2.12
CA LEU A 115 -25.61 -15.83 -1.96
C LEU A 115 -24.44 -16.82 -1.88
N LEU A 116 -23.42 -16.63 -2.72
CA LEU A 116 -22.22 -17.45 -2.79
C LEU A 116 -21.08 -16.90 -1.92
N ALA A 117 -21.36 -15.99 -0.98
CA ALA A 117 -20.35 -15.38 -0.14
C ALA A 117 -19.45 -16.41 0.55
N PRO A 118 -19.97 -17.47 1.20
CA PRO A 118 -19.14 -18.48 1.84
C PRO A 118 -18.22 -19.25 0.88
N GLN A 119 -18.69 -19.53 -0.34
CA GLN A 119 -17.94 -20.26 -1.36
C GLN A 119 -16.85 -19.38 -1.95
N ILE A 120 -17.16 -18.12 -2.21
CA ILE A 120 -16.24 -17.13 -2.75
C ILE A 120 -15.11 -16.85 -1.74
N THR A 121 -15.44 -16.62 -0.47
CA THR A 121 -14.42 -16.43 0.56
C THR A 121 -13.64 -17.69 0.84
N TRP A 122 -14.28 -18.87 0.81
CA TRP A 122 -13.56 -20.14 0.87
C TRP A 122 -12.52 -20.25 -0.24
N LEU A 123 -12.88 -19.96 -1.49
CA LEU A 123 -11.92 -19.94 -2.60
C LEU A 123 -10.78 -18.94 -2.41
N MET A 124 -10.91 -17.95 -1.51
CA MET A 124 -9.89 -16.94 -1.21
C MET A 124 -9.11 -17.19 0.09
N THR A 125 -9.57 -18.11 0.95
CA THR A 125 -8.93 -18.39 2.26
C THR A 125 -8.59 -19.86 2.49
N ASN A 126 -8.94 -20.77 1.58
CA ASN A 126 -8.85 -22.23 1.79
C ASN A 126 -7.42 -22.74 2.07
N PHE A 127 -6.37 -22.00 1.70
CA PHE A 127 -5.00 -22.45 1.99
C PHE A 127 -4.56 -22.22 3.45
N SER A 128 -5.34 -21.48 4.24
CA SER A 128 -5.02 -21.24 5.65
C SER A 128 -5.52 -22.40 6.52
N HIS A 129 -4.60 -23.06 7.22
CA HIS A 129 -4.86 -24.23 8.09
C HIS A 129 -4.84 -23.86 9.59
N ASP A 130 -4.74 -22.57 9.91
CA ASP A 130 -4.75 -22.10 11.29
C ASP A 130 -6.16 -22.28 11.90
N PRO A 131 -6.31 -22.82 13.13
CA PRO A 131 -7.60 -22.88 13.83
C PRO A 131 -8.31 -21.52 13.92
N SER A 132 -7.57 -20.41 13.98
CA SER A 132 -8.08 -19.04 13.95
C SER A 132 -8.43 -18.53 12.53
N ALA A 133 -8.07 -19.27 11.48
CA ALA A 133 -8.46 -18.98 10.11
C ALA A 133 -9.95 -19.21 9.87
N ALA A 134 -10.60 -20.11 10.63
CA ALA A 134 -12.04 -20.32 10.57
C ALA A 134 -12.79 -19.03 10.94
N GLN A 135 -12.43 -18.41 12.07
CA GLN A 135 -12.99 -17.11 12.50
C GLN A 135 -12.68 -16.00 11.51
N SER A 136 -11.46 -15.98 10.96
CA SER A 136 -11.06 -14.95 9.99
C SER A 136 -11.81 -15.11 8.67
N LYS A 137 -12.09 -16.35 8.23
CA LYS A 137 -12.92 -16.64 7.04
C LYS A 137 -14.37 -16.24 7.26
N GLU A 138 -14.94 -16.52 8.43
CA GLU A 138 -16.29 -16.10 8.79
C GLU A 138 -16.42 -14.58 8.73
N LEU A 139 -15.44 -13.86 9.28
CA LEU A 139 -15.40 -12.40 9.24
C LEU A 139 -15.28 -11.84 7.82
N ALA A 140 -14.46 -12.46 6.97
CA ALA A 140 -14.36 -12.07 5.56
C ALA A 140 -15.68 -12.36 4.82
N THR A 141 -16.34 -13.48 5.13
CA THR A 141 -17.65 -13.85 4.56
C THR A 141 -18.72 -12.84 4.98
N TYR A 142 -18.71 -12.46 6.26
CA TYR A 142 -19.60 -11.47 6.84
C TYR A 142 -19.46 -10.13 6.12
N PHE A 143 -18.23 -9.59 6.01
CA PHE A 143 -17.99 -8.34 5.28
C PHE A 143 -18.32 -8.44 3.80
N PHE A 144 -18.01 -9.56 3.16
CA PHE A 144 -18.25 -9.72 1.72
C PHE A 144 -19.73 -9.63 1.37
N ARG A 145 -20.64 -10.08 2.26
CA ARG A 145 -22.09 -9.88 2.08
C ARG A 145 -22.47 -8.40 2.01
N PHE A 146 -21.80 -7.54 2.78
CA PHE A 146 -22.01 -6.09 2.72
C PHE A 146 -21.31 -5.44 1.52
N PHE A 147 -20.16 -5.99 1.08
CA PHE A 147 -19.36 -5.40 0.00
C PHE A 147 -19.76 -5.87 -1.40
N ALA A 148 -20.40 -7.02 -1.54
CA ALA A 148 -20.91 -7.49 -2.84
C ALA A 148 -21.85 -6.46 -3.52
N PRO A 149 -22.77 -5.78 -2.81
CA PRO A 149 -23.54 -4.63 -3.33
C PRO A 149 -22.71 -3.49 -3.93
N GLN A 150 -21.44 -3.32 -3.54
CA GLN A 150 -20.59 -2.30 -4.14
C GLN A 150 -20.37 -2.54 -5.64
N MET A 151 -20.40 -3.79 -6.11
CA MET A 151 -20.24 -4.13 -7.53
C MET A 151 -21.29 -3.41 -8.39
N PHE A 152 -22.53 -3.36 -7.93
CA PHE A 152 -23.61 -2.62 -8.58
C PHE A 152 -23.31 -1.12 -8.66
N PHE A 153 -22.94 -0.51 -7.53
CA PHE A 153 -22.63 0.92 -7.47
C PHE A 153 -21.38 1.29 -8.28
N TYR A 154 -20.40 0.39 -8.38
CA TYR A 154 -19.23 0.60 -9.24
C TYR A 154 -19.61 0.65 -10.73
N GLY A 155 -20.54 -0.19 -11.19
CA GLY A 155 -21.06 -0.08 -12.56
C GLY A 155 -21.89 1.15 -12.80
N LEU A 156 -22.76 1.53 -11.86
CA LEU A 156 -23.50 2.79 -11.95
C LEU A 156 -22.54 3.97 -12.07
N ASN A 157 -21.55 4.03 -11.18
CA ASN A 157 -20.50 5.04 -11.22
C ASN A 157 -19.79 5.07 -12.58
N ALA A 158 -19.44 3.92 -13.15
CA ALA A 158 -18.79 3.87 -14.45
C ALA A 158 -19.70 4.39 -15.59
N VAL A 159 -20.97 3.99 -15.63
CA VAL A 159 -21.92 4.48 -16.64
C VAL A 159 -22.14 5.99 -16.49
N PHE A 160 -22.33 6.47 -15.25
CA PHE A 160 -22.48 7.91 -14.97
C PHE A 160 -21.27 8.70 -15.44
N MET A 161 -20.05 8.21 -15.14
CA MET A 161 -18.84 8.85 -15.63
C MET A 161 -18.72 8.80 -17.15
N ALA A 162 -19.13 7.70 -17.81
CA ALA A 162 -19.10 7.60 -19.27
C ALA A 162 -19.97 8.68 -19.92
N ILE A 163 -21.19 8.86 -19.40
CA ILE A 163 -22.15 9.84 -19.87
C ILE A 163 -21.67 11.27 -19.57
N LEU A 164 -21.25 11.56 -18.34
CA LEU A 164 -20.78 12.89 -17.98
C LEU A 164 -19.53 13.28 -18.75
N ASN A 165 -18.57 12.36 -18.92
CA ASN A 165 -17.35 12.62 -19.67
C ASN A 165 -17.62 12.82 -21.17
N SER A 166 -18.57 12.09 -21.78
CA SER A 166 -18.97 12.33 -23.18
C SER A 166 -19.64 13.69 -23.38
N HIS A 167 -20.33 14.19 -22.35
CA HIS A 167 -20.86 15.55 -22.28
C HIS A 167 -19.85 16.61 -21.79
N GLN A 168 -18.56 16.24 -21.63
CA GLN A 168 -17.48 17.12 -21.19
C GLN A 168 -17.64 17.69 -19.75
N VAL A 169 -18.36 16.97 -18.88
CA VAL A 169 -18.53 17.29 -17.46
C VAL A 169 -17.57 16.44 -16.62
N PHE A 170 -16.36 16.96 -16.38
CA PHE A 170 -15.27 16.19 -15.76
C PHE A 170 -15.07 16.43 -14.26
N ALA A 171 -15.58 17.54 -13.70
CA ALA A 171 -15.26 17.93 -12.33
C ALA A 171 -15.88 16.97 -11.30
N ILE A 172 -17.18 16.67 -11.45
CA ILE A 172 -17.88 15.77 -10.52
C ILE A 172 -17.38 14.33 -10.63
N THR A 173 -16.99 13.89 -11.83
CA THR A 173 -16.45 12.54 -12.07
C THR A 173 -15.07 12.36 -11.42
N ALA A 174 -14.23 13.42 -11.42
CA ALA A 174 -12.96 13.43 -10.69
C ALA A 174 -13.12 13.54 -9.17
N ALA A 175 -14.16 14.25 -8.70
CA ALA A 175 -14.42 14.46 -7.28
C ALA A 175 -15.13 13.27 -6.61
N ALA A 176 -15.84 12.43 -7.37
CA ALA A 176 -16.65 11.33 -6.84
C ALA A 176 -15.90 10.39 -5.86
N PRO A 177 -14.63 9.98 -6.10
CA PRO A 177 -13.91 9.14 -5.14
C PRO A 177 -13.56 9.85 -3.83
N ILE A 178 -13.49 11.19 -3.81
CA ILE A 178 -13.29 11.97 -2.58
C ILE A 178 -14.48 11.76 -1.64
N ILE A 179 -15.70 11.73 -2.18
CA ILE A 179 -16.92 11.49 -1.42
C ILE A 179 -16.92 10.09 -0.81
N ASN A 180 -16.51 9.06 -1.57
CA ASN A 180 -16.33 7.71 -1.03
C ASN A 180 -15.34 7.72 0.14
N ASN A 181 -14.15 8.30 -0.06
CA ASN A 181 -13.13 8.36 0.99
C ASN A 181 -13.61 9.11 2.24
N ALA A 182 -14.36 10.20 2.07
CA ALA A 182 -14.95 10.95 3.18
C ALA A 182 -15.96 10.12 3.97
N VAL A 183 -16.89 9.43 3.30
CA VAL A 183 -17.90 8.58 3.96
C VAL A 183 -17.24 7.41 4.69
N VAL A 184 -16.23 6.77 4.08
CA VAL A 184 -15.48 5.69 4.75
C VAL A 184 -14.70 6.21 5.95
N LEU A 185 -14.09 7.40 5.87
CA LEU A 185 -13.41 8.03 7.00
C LEU A 185 -14.37 8.35 8.15
N VAL A 186 -15.55 8.87 7.85
CA VAL A 186 -16.60 9.11 8.87
C VAL A 186 -17.05 7.79 9.49
N THR A 187 -17.30 6.76 8.67
CA THR A 187 -17.69 5.42 9.13
C THR A 187 -16.63 4.84 10.08
N LEU A 188 -15.36 4.91 9.69
CA LEU A 188 -14.25 4.47 10.53
C LEU A 188 -14.16 5.25 11.85
N GLY A 189 -14.39 6.56 11.80
CA GLY A 189 -14.42 7.41 12.99
C GLY A 189 -15.56 7.04 13.94
N LEU A 190 -16.77 6.79 13.42
CA LEU A 190 -17.92 6.35 14.20
C LEU A 190 -17.70 4.97 14.82
N TYR A 191 -17.09 4.05 14.07
CA TYR A 191 -16.73 2.71 14.56
C TYR A 191 -15.70 2.82 15.70
N HIS A 192 -14.67 3.65 15.51
CA HIS A 192 -13.67 3.90 16.54
C HIS A 192 -14.25 4.54 17.81
N ALA A 193 -15.27 5.38 17.66
CA ALA A 193 -15.99 5.99 18.78
C ALA A 193 -16.97 5.02 19.49
N GLY A 194 -17.12 3.78 19.00
CA GLY A 194 -18.05 2.80 19.55
C GLY A 194 -19.53 3.11 19.25
N ILE A 195 -19.81 4.06 18.34
CA ILE A 195 -21.18 4.47 17.98
C ILE A 195 -21.83 3.44 17.06
N ILE A 196 -21.01 2.81 16.20
CA ILE A 196 -21.46 1.76 15.29
C ILE A 196 -20.62 0.50 15.50
N ASP A 197 -21.23 -0.65 15.23
CA ASP A 197 -20.61 -1.96 15.33
C ASP A 197 -19.94 -2.38 14.00
N LEU A 198 -19.54 -3.65 13.92
CA LEU A 198 -19.00 -4.26 12.70
C LEU A 198 -19.98 -4.20 11.52
N THR A 199 -21.28 -4.34 11.80
CA THR A 199 -22.35 -4.20 10.79
C THR A 199 -22.33 -2.79 10.20
N GLY A 200 -22.29 -1.78 11.06
CA GLY A 200 -22.21 -0.38 10.65
C GLY A 200 -20.94 -0.07 9.85
N LEU A 201 -19.80 -0.66 10.19
CA LEU A 201 -18.57 -0.54 9.40
C LEU A 201 -18.73 -1.13 7.99
N GLY A 202 -19.37 -2.30 7.88
CA GLY A 202 -19.70 -2.94 6.60
C GLY A 202 -20.64 -2.10 5.73
N ILE A 203 -21.75 -1.64 6.32
CA ILE A 203 -22.75 -0.81 5.64
C ILE A 203 -22.16 0.53 5.21
N GLY A 204 -21.44 1.21 6.11
CA GLY A 204 -20.88 2.54 5.84
C GLY A 204 -19.82 2.52 4.73
N THR A 205 -19.06 1.43 4.61
CA THR A 205 -18.13 1.25 3.48
C THR A 205 -18.86 1.20 2.14
N THR A 206 -19.91 0.38 2.05
CA THR A 206 -20.73 0.26 0.84
C THR A 206 -21.52 1.54 0.57
N ALA A 207 -21.98 2.23 1.61
CA ALA A 207 -22.58 3.54 1.50
C ALA A 207 -21.61 4.58 0.92
N GLY A 208 -20.31 4.47 1.20
CA GLY A 208 -19.28 5.30 0.56
C GLY A 208 -19.19 5.11 -0.96
N VAL A 209 -19.21 3.86 -1.42
CA VAL A 209 -19.24 3.55 -2.86
C VAL A 209 -20.56 4.01 -3.49
N ALA A 210 -21.69 3.80 -2.80
CA ALA A 210 -22.99 4.29 -3.24
C ALA A 210 -23.00 5.81 -3.36
N ALA A 211 -22.51 6.54 -2.36
CA ALA A 211 -22.42 8.00 -2.37
C ALA A 211 -21.58 8.53 -3.54
N MET A 212 -20.46 7.86 -3.85
CA MET A 212 -19.63 8.17 -5.03
C MET A 212 -20.40 8.02 -6.35
N ALA A 213 -21.27 7.03 -6.49
CA ALA A 213 -22.14 6.92 -7.66
C ALA A 213 -23.25 8.00 -7.63
N LEU A 214 -23.98 8.12 -6.52
CA LEU A 214 -25.18 8.94 -6.42
C LEU A 214 -24.91 10.45 -6.50
N VAL A 215 -23.73 10.93 -6.05
CA VAL A 215 -23.37 12.36 -6.12
C VAL A 215 -23.31 12.89 -7.55
N GLN A 216 -23.22 12.01 -8.55
CA GLN A 216 -23.19 12.37 -9.97
C GLN A 216 -24.59 12.58 -10.56
N ILE A 217 -25.65 12.08 -9.91
CA ILE A 217 -27.05 12.16 -10.40
C ILE A 217 -27.51 13.60 -10.67
N PRO A 218 -27.29 14.58 -9.77
CA PRO A 218 -27.69 15.96 -10.06
C PRO A 218 -27.06 16.53 -11.33
N SER A 219 -25.83 16.12 -11.66
CA SER A 219 -25.17 16.55 -12.89
C SER A 219 -25.76 15.88 -14.14
N LEU A 220 -26.22 14.62 -14.03
CA LEU A 220 -26.94 13.92 -15.09
C LEU A 220 -28.29 14.57 -15.39
N LEU A 221 -29.02 14.97 -14.35
CA LEU A 221 -30.30 15.68 -14.49
C LEU A 221 -30.09 17.05 -15.14
N LYS A 222 -29.02 17.77 -14.78
CA LYS A 222 -28.68 19.09 -15.36
C LYS A 222 -28.36 19.03 -16.86
N ILE A 223 -27.77 17.93 -17.35
CA ILE A 223 -27.54 17.74 -18.80
C ILE A 223 -28.79 17.24 -19.54
N GLY A 224 -29.93 17.08 -18.84
CA GLY A 224 -31.20 16.68 -19.42
C GLY A 224 -31.35 15.18 -19.65
N MET A 225 -30.54 14.33 -18.99
CA MET A 225 -30.66 12.88 -19.12
C MET A 225 -31.96 12.36 -18.47
N PRO A 226 -32.86 11.70 -19.21
CA PRO A 226 -33.96 10.99 -18.59
C PRO A 226 -33.43 9.68 -17.99
N LEU A 227 -33.32 9.61 -16.66
CA LEU A 227 -32.87 8.41 -15.93
C LEU A 227 -33.92 7.30 -15.98
N ARG A 228 -34.04 6.61 -17.11
CA ARG A 228 -35.01 5.53 -17.36
C ARG A 228 -34.25 4.28 -17.78
N PRO A 229 -33.74 3.47 -16.83
CA PRO A 229 -32.96 2.28 -17.15
C PRO A 229 -33.71 1.37 -18.12
N GLN A 230 -33.06 0.94 -19.20
CA GLN A 230 -33.63 0.06 -20.21
C GLN A 230 -32.86 -1.25 -20.28
N PHE A 231 -33.58 -2.36 -20.40
CA PHE A 231 -33.00 -3.70 -20.51
C PHE A 231 -33.38 -4.30 -21.87
N ASN A 232 -32.41 -4.38 -22.78
CA ASN A 232 -32.59 -5.08 -24.04
C ASN A 232 -31.29 -5.79 -24.45
N PHE A 233 -31.16 -7.05 -24.05
CA PHE A 233 -30.00 -7.87 -24.36
C PHE A 233 -29.90 -8.29 -25.83
N ARG A 234 -30.96 -8.07 -26.62
CA ARG A 234 -30.99 -8.30 -28.06
C ARG A 234 -30.71 -7.02 -28.87
N ASP A 235 -30.50 -5.89 -28.19
CA ASP A 235 -30.20 -4.64 -28.88
C ASP A 235 -28.85 -4.75 -29.61
N PRO A 236 -28.77 -4.34 -30.89
CA PRO A 236 -27.52 -4.37 -31.65
C PRO A 236 -26.37 -3.62 -30.98
N VAL A 237 -26.67 -2.53 -30.26
CA VAL A 237 -25.66 -1.76 -29.51
C VAL A 237 -25.13 -2.57 -28.34
N PHE A 238 -26.01 -3.26 -27.59
CA PHE A 238 -25.59 -4.13 -26.49
C PHE A 238 -24.77 -5.33 -27.00
N LEU A 239 -25.21 -5.99 -28.08
CA LEU A 239 -24.47 -7.10 -28.70
C LEU A 239 -23.10 -6.65 -29.22
N GLY A 240 -23.00 -5.43 -29.76
CA GLY A 240 -21.72 -4.83 -30.14
C GLY A 240 -20.80 -4.61 -28.93
N ILE A 241 -21.34 -4.09 -27.82
CA ILE A 241 -20.61 -3.89 -26.56
C ILE A 241 -20.09 -5.23 -26.01
N THR A 242 -20.92 -6.27 -25.98
CA THR A 242 -20.53 -7.58 -25.42
C THR A 242 -19.49 -8.28 -26.29
N ALA A 243 -19.61 -8.20 -27.62
CA ALA A 243 -18.60 -8.71 -28.55
C ALA A 243 -17.24 -8.02 -28.35
N LEU A 244 -17.24 -6.69 -28.16
CA LEU A 244 -16.02 -5.93 -27.85
C LEU A 244 -15.47 -6.23 -26.45
N GLY A 245 -16.34 -6.51 -25.49
CA GLY A 245 -15.98 -6.78 -24.10
C GLY A 245 -15.44 -8.19 -23.86
N ALA A 246 -15.84 -9.20 -24.65
CA ALA A 246 -15.51 -10.60 -24.39
C ALA A 246 -14.00 -10.88 -24.25
N PRO A 247 -13.10 -10.38 -25.13
CA PRO A 247 -11.67 -10.59 -24.95
C PRO A 247 -11.11 -9.94 -23.68
N VAL A 248 -11.67 -8.80 -23.28
CA VAL A 248 -11.28 -8.05 -22.09
C VAL A 248 -11.68 -8.82 -20.83
N VAL A 249 -12.87 -9.44 -20.84
CA VAL A 249 -13.36 -10.32 -19.76
C VAL A 249 -12.45 -11.54 -19.58
N VAL A 250 -12.00 -12.19 -20.65
CA VAL A 250 -11.12 -13.36 -20.57
C VAL A 250 -9.80 -13.02 -19.87
N VAL A 251 -9.17 -11.89 -20.25
CA VAL A 251 -7.94 -11.41 -19.61
C VAL A 251 -8.18 -11.04 -18.14
N ALA A 252 -9.34 -10.47 -17.82
CA ALA A 252 -9.69 -10.14 -16.44
C ALA A 252 -9.91 -11.38 -15.57
N ILE A 253 -10.54 -12.43 -16.10
CA ILE A 253 -10.70 -13.71 -15.39
C ILE A 253 -9.33 -14.33 -15.09
N ALA A 254 -8.40 -14.31 -16.04
CA ALA A 254 -7.04 -14.81 -15.81
C ALA A 254 -6.34 -14.06 -14.66
N ASN A 255 -6.44 -12.73 -14.62
CA ASN A 255 -5.89 -11.91 -13.54
C ASN A 255 -6.62 -12.12 -12.21
N LEU A 256 -7.93 -12.35 -12.24
CA LEU A 256 -8.75 -12.66 -11.07
C LEU A 256 -8.30 -13.98 -10.42
N ILE A 257 -8.05 -15.02 -11.22
CA ILE A 257 -7.54 -16.32 -10.72
C ILE A 257 -6.18 -16.14 -10.04
N GLY A 258 -5.25 -15.44 -10.71
CA GLY A 258 -3.93 -15.15 -10.14
C GLY A 258 -4.02 -14.36 -8.83
N THR A 259 -4.94 -13.39 -8.77
CA THR A 259 -5.17 -12.58 -7.56
C THR A 259 -5.81 -13.39 -6.45
N ALA A 260 -6.78 -14.26 -6.74
CA ALA A 260 -7.40 -15.14 -5.75
C ALA A 260 -6.39 -16.10 -5.14
N ILE A 261 -5.53 -16.71 -5.95
CA ILE A 261 -4.45 -17.59 -5.46
C ILE A 261 -3.47 -16.80 -4.57
N ARG A 262 -3.04 -15.61 -5.01
CA ARG A 262 -2.18 -14.74 -4.19
C ARG A 262 -2.85 -14.36 -2.88
N ALA A 263 -4.13 -14.02 -2.91
CA ALA A 263 -4.91 -13.65 -1.73
C ALA A 263 -4.93 -14.81 -0.71
N ASN A 264 -5.19 -16.04 -1.16
CA ASN A 264 -5.10 -17.23 -0.29
C ASN A 264 -3.73 -17.34 0.38
N LEU A 265 -2.66 -17.23 -0.42
CA LEU A 265 -1.30 -17.39 0.08
C LEU A 265 -0.94 -16.30 1.09
N LEU A 266 -1.35 -15.04 0.85
CA LEU A 266 -1.17 -13.94 1.80
C LEU A 266 -2.00 -14.13 3.07
N TYR A 267 -3.19 -14.73 2.96
CA TYR A 267 -4.09 -14.97 4.10
C TYR A 267 -3.63 -16.11 5.02
N THR A 268 -2.63 -16.91 4.61
CA THR A 268 -2.01 -17.92 5.48
C THR A 268 -1.17 -17.31 6.61
N VAL A 269 -0.81 -16.04 6.49
CA VAL A 269 0.00 -15.33 7.48
C VAL A 269 -0.76 -14.11 7.98
N PRO A 270 -1.02 -13.98 9.29
CA PRO A 270 -1.70 -12.82 9.85
C PRO A 270 -0.98 -11.51 9.51
N GLY A 271 -1.74 -10.52 9.05
CA GLY A 271 -1.23 -9.23 8.57
C GLY A 271 -0.69 -9.26 7.15
N GLY A 272 -0.62 -10.43 6.50
CA GLY A 272 -0.03 -10.61 5.19
C GLY A 272 -0.79 -9.85 4.10
N PHE A 273 -2.11 -9.99 4.08
CA PHE A 273 -2.96 -9.35 3.07
C PHE A 273 -3.01 -7.83 3.23
N THR A 274 -3.13 -7.34 4.48
CA THR A 274 -3.05 -5.90 4.79
C THR A 274 -1.69 -5.32 4.40
N SER A 275 -0.59 -5.99 4.75
CA SER A 275 0.77 -5.55 4.39
C SER A 275 0.97 -5.45 2.88
N TYR A 276 0.45 -6.41 2.11
CA TYR A 276 0.41 -6.35 0.66
C TYR A 276 -0.35 -5.12 0.17
N THR A 277 -1.57 -4.91 0.67
CA THR A 277 -2.44 -3.82 0.23
C THR A 277 -1.85 -2.44 0.54
N PHE A 278 -1.31 -2.25 1.75
CA PHE A 278 -0.68 -1.00 2.16
C PHE A 278 0.59 -0.73 1.35
N SER A 279 1.42 -1.75 1.13
CA SER A 279 2.62 -1.64 0.30
C SER A 279 2.28 -1.31 -1.16
N PHE A 280 1.24 -1.95 -1.72
CA PHE A 280 0.76 -1.69 -3.07
C PHE A 280 0.39 -0.22 -3.29
N ILE A 281 -0.33 0.37 -2.33
CA ILE A 281 -0.74 1.78 -2.41
C ILE A 281 0.47 2.72 -2.40
N LEU A 282 1.46 2.44 -1.54
CA LEU A 282 2.70 3.23 -1.47
C LEU A 282 3.50 3.19 -2.77
N ILE A 283 3.62 2.02 -3.41
CA ILE A 283 4.38 1.90 -4.67
C ILE A 283 3.61 2.46 -5.88
N MET A 284 2.28 2.42 -5.86
CA MET A 284 1.44 2.93 -6.96
C MET A 284 1.35 4.45 -7.01
N MET A 285 1.55 5.13 -5.88
CA MET A 285 1.58 6.60 -5.81
C MET A 285 2.59 7.23 -6.76
N PRO A 286 3.91 6.93 -6.65
CA PRO A 286 4.89 7.51 -7.56
C PRO A 286 4.76 6.97 -8.99
N TYR A 287 4.37 5.70 -9.15
CA TYR A 287 4.12 5.12 -10.48
C TYR A 287 3.05 5.90 -11.26
N GLY A 288 1.92 6.21 -10.62
CA GLY A 288 0.82 6.94 -11.25
C GLY A 288 1.19 8.35 -11.68
N VAL A 289 2.17 8.97 -11.01
CA VAL A 289 2.67 10.31 -11.37
C VAL A 289 3.72 10.22 -12.46
N PHE A 290 4.74 9.37 -12.30
CA PHE A 290 5.91 9.39 -13.16
C PHE A 290 5.78 8.49 -14.39
N ALA A 291 5.52 7.18 -14.20
CA ALA A 291 5.49 6.21 -15.29
C ALA A 291 4.34 6.49 -16.27
N VAL A 292 3.15 6.77 -15.73
CA VAL A 292 1.98 7.10 -16.56
C VAL A 292 2.19 8.39 -17.36
N SER A 293 2.88 9.39 -16.80
CA SER A 293 3.19 10.65 -17.49
C SER A 293 4.13 10.44 -18.67
N VAL A 294 5.23 9.69 -18.47
CA VAL A 294 6.18 9.35 -19.55
C VAL A 294 5.45 8.63 -20.68
N ALA A 295 4.67 7.61 -20.33
CA ALA A 295 3.93 6.82 -21.30
C ALA A 295 2.87 7.65 -22.05
N THR A 296 2.21 8.61 -21.40
CA THR A 296 1.17 9.45 -22.01
C THR A 296 1.76 10.48 -22.96
N VAL A 297 2.94 11.02 -22.66
CA VAL A 297 3.62 11.99 -23.53
C VAL A 297 4.19 11.32 -24.78
N LEU A 298 4.76 10.12 -24.64
CA LEU A 298 5.47 9.45 -25.73
C LEU A 298 4.57 8.57 -26.61
N TYR A 299 3.42 8.11 -26.09
CA TYR A 299 2.54 7.22 -26.84
C TYR A 299 2.01 7.81 -28.17
N PRO A 300 1.55 9.07 -28.25
CA PRO A 300 1.12 9.65 -29.53
C PRO A 300 2.23 9.68 -30.59
N ALA A 301 3.47 9.95 -30.19
CA ALA A 301 4.63 9.92 -31.09
C ALA A 301 4.92 8.50 -31.56
N LEU A 302 4.87 7.50 -30.68
CA LEU A 302 5.01 6.08 -31.04
C LEU A 302 3.94 5.64 -32.03
N SER A 303 2.67 5.96 -31.77
CA SER A 303 1.55 5.62 -32.66
C SER A 303 1.67 6.29 -34.03
N ARG A 304 2.12 7.54 -34.09
CA ARG A 304 2.36 8.24 -35.37
C ARG A 304 3.49 7.58 -36.16
N SER A 305 4.65 7.37 -35.55
CA SER A 305 5.79 6.74 -36.24
C SER A 305 5.49 5.29 -36.65
N ALA A 306 4.67 4.57 -35.87
CA ALA A 306 4.20 3.23 -36.23
C ALA A 306 3.23 3.26 -37.43
N ALA A 307 2.26 4.19 -37.44
CA ALA A 307 1.33 4.36 -38.55
C ALA A 307 2.02 4.78 -39.86
N GLU A 308 3.06 5.61 -39.77
CA GLU A 308 3.89 6.05 -40.90
C GLU A 308 4.94 4.99 -41.30
N MET A 309 5.01 3.85 -40.60
CA MET A 309 6.04 2.81 -40.79
C MET A 309 7.49 3.33 -40.70
N ASN A 310 7.70 4.48 -40.07
CA ASN A 310 9.02 5.07 -39.85
C ASN A 310 9.71 4.40 -38.66
N LEU A 311 10.29 3.22 -38.91
CA LEU A 311 10.91 2.40 -37.86
C LEU A 311 12.12 3.07 -37.18
N SER A 312 12.81 4.00 -37.86
CA SER A 312 13.94 4.74 -37.27
C SER A 312 13.44 5.69 -36.17
N ALA A 313 12.44 6.52 -36.49
CA ALA A 313 11.81 7.44 -35.54
C ALA A 313 11.07 6.69 -34.43
N PHE A 314 10.46 5.55 -34.76
CA PHE A 314 9.83 4.67 -33.78
C PHE A 314 10.85 4.13 -32.76
N ARG A 315 11.98 3.57 -33.23
CA ARG A 315 13.04 3.02 -32.36
C ARG A 315 13.65 4.09 -31.47
N SER A 316 13.88 5.30 -31.98
CA SER A 316 14.43 6.40 -31.18
C SER A 316 13.44 6.83 -30.09
N THR A 317 12.15 6.97 -30.43
CA THR A 317 11.09 7.32 -29.46
C THR A 317 10.88 6.23 -28.41
N MET A 318 10.93 4.97 -28.80
CA MET A 318 10.84 3.82 -27.89
C MET A 318 12.04 3.77 -26.94
N SER A 319 13.26 3.91 -27.48
CA SER A 319 14.49 3.95 -26.68
C SER A 319 14.47 5.12 -25.69
N LEU A 320 14.03 6.29 -26.13
CA LEU A 320 13.83 7.47 -25.30
C LEU A 320 12.86 7.15 -24.14
N GLY A 321 11.72 6.53 -24.42
CA GLY A 321 10.75 6.20 -23.37
C GLY A 321 11.22 5.14 -22.38
N LEU A 322 11.95 4.13 -22.83
CA LEU A 322 12.58 3.15 -21.93
C LEU A 322 13.65 3.80 -21.04
N ARG A 323 14.47 4.71 -21.60
CA ARG A 323 15.48 5.47 -20.84
C ARG A 323 14.84 6.40 -19.82
N TRP A 324 13.81 7.15 -20.18
CA TRP A 324 13.07 8.00 -19.24
C TRP A 324 12.36 7.21 -18.14
N THR A 325 11.71 6.11 -18.51
CA THR A 325 11.05 5.24 -17.53
C THR A 325 12.08 4.68 -16.55
N THR A 326 13.25 4.26 -17.03
CA THR A 326 14.35 3.77 -16.18
C THR A 326 14.94 4.86 -15.30
N LEU A 327 15.25 6.02 -15.87
CA LEU A 327 15.83 7.16 -15.15
C LEU A 327 14.95 7.58 -13.97
N VAL A 328 13.62 7.52 -14.11
CA VAL A 328 12.70 7.99 -13.07
C VAL A 328 12.28 6.87 -12.12
N MET A 329 11.94 5.68 -12.64
CA MET A 329 11.35 4.63 -11.82
C MET A 329 12.39 3.79 -11.06
N LEU A 330 13.62 3.68 -11.56
CA LEU A 330 14.69 2.97 -10.86
C LEU A 330 15.05 3.61 -9.50
N PRO A 331 15.34 4.92 -9.40
CA PRO A 331 15.63 5.54 -8.10
C PRO A 331 14.40 5.54 -7.17
N VAL A 332 13.18 5.63 -7.70
CA VAL A 332 11.95 5.49 -6.89
C VAL A 332 11.87 4.10 -6.26
N ALA A 333 12.11 3.04 -7.04
CA ALA A 333 12.09 1.67 -6.56
C ALA A 333 13.14 1.43 -5.47
N LEU A 334 14.38 1.88 -5.71
CA LEU A 334 15.49 1.74 -4.75
C LEU A 334 15.29 2.60 -3.50
N GLY A 335 14.85 3.85 -3.66
CA GLY A 335 14.59 4.76 -2.55
C GLY A 335 13.50 4.23 -1.63
N LEU A 336 12.38 3.75 -2.18
CA LEU A 336 11.31 3.11 -1.40
C LEU A 336 11.76 1.80 -0.76
N ALA A 337 12.60 1.01 -1.43
CA ALA A 337 13.14 -0.23 -0.85
C ALA A 337 14.03 0.06 0.38
N ILE A 338 14.94 1.02 0.26
CA ILE A 338 15.87 1.40 1.33
C ILE A 338 15.14 2.10 2.48
N LEU A 339 14.20 2.98 2.15
CA LEU A 339 13.42 3.76 3.12
C LEU A 339 12.10 3.07 3.51
N ALA A 340 11.97 1.75 3.27
CA ALA A 340 10.72 1.02 3.48
C ALA A 340 10.19 1.15 4.92
N GLU A 341 11.07 1.01 5.91
CA GLU A 341 10.71 1.09 7.33
C GLU A 341 10.36 2.52 7.76
N PRO A 342 11.18 3.56 7.51
CA PRO A 342 10.79 4.95 7.74
C PRO A 342 9.49 5.35 7.03
N THR A 343 9.28 4.87 5.81
CA THR A 343 8.05 5.14 5.04
C THR A 343 6.85 4.50 5.72
N ALA A 344 6.91 3.19 6.03
CA ALA A 344 5.84 2.50 6.73
C ALA A 344 5.56 3.12 8.11
N ARG A 345 6.60 3.55 8.83
CA ARG A 345 6.49 4.21 10.13
C ARG A 345 5.71 5.52 10.03
N VAL A 346 6.16 6.44 9.18
CA VAL A 346 5.53 7.76 8.99
C VAL A 346 4.08 7.60 8.52
N PHE A 347 3.82 6.67 7.60
CA PHE A 347 2.51 6.50 7.01
C PHE A 347 1.56 5.61 7.79
N PHE A 348 2.00 4.66 8.61
CA PHE A 348 1.10 3.68 9.22
C PHE A 348 1.22 3.56 10.74
N GLU A 349 2.38 3.78 11.35
CA GLU A 349 2.63 3.54 12.79
C GLU A 349 1.87 4.50 13.72
N ARG A 350 0.62 4.15 14.00
CA ARG A 350 -0.32 4.90 14.83
C ARG A 350 -1.39 3.98 15.40
N GLY A 351 -1.91 4.32 16.58
CA GLY A 351 -3.07 3.65 17.15
C GLY A 351 -2.83 2.14 17.27
N GLN A 352 -3.69 1.34 16.63
CA GLN A 352 -3.60 -0.12 16.60
C GLN A 352 -2.50 -0.66 15.67
N PHE A 353 -1.85 0.17 14.87
CA PHE A 353 -0.70 -0.22 14.05
C PHE A 353 0.59 -0.03 14.84
N THR A 354 1.10 -1.15 15.34
CA THR A 354 2.26 -1.20 16.24
C THR A 354 3.58 -1.13 15.49
N TYR A 355 4.69 -0.98 16.20
CA TYR A 355 6.02 -1.08 15.60
C TYR A 355 6.29 -2.48 15.01
N ALA A 356 5.76 -3.54 15.60
CA ALA A 356 5.85 -4.90 15.05
C ALA A 356 5.18 -4.97 13.65
N ASP A 357 4.04 -4.31 13.49
CA ASP A 357 3.35 -4.17 12.20
C ASP A 357 4.18 -3.38 11.20
N THR A 358 4.82 -2.27 11.63
CA THR A 358 5.77 -1.51 10.81
C THR A 358 6.90 -2.38 10.31
N ARG A 359 7.51 -3.20 11.17
CA ARG A 359 8.59 -4.13 10.79
C ARG A 359 8.11 -5.18 9.81
N PHE A 360 6.94 -5.76 10.05
CA PHE A 360 6.37 -6.76 9.16
C PHE A 360 6.02 -6.18 7.78
N THR A 361 5.25 -5.10 7.72
CA THR A 361 4.87 -4.44 6.46
C THR A 361 6.10 -3.90 5.72
N SER A 362 7.08 -3.32 6.43
CA SER A 362 8.30 -2.80 5.78
C SER A 362 9.19 -3.91 5.20
N SER A 363 9.20 -5.12 5.78
CA SER A 363 9.89 -6.26 5.21
C SER A 363 9.34 -6.64 3.83
N PHE A 364 8.01 -6.60 3.68
CA PHE A 364 7.34 -6.81 2.41
C PHE A 364 7.59 -5.65 1.43
N LEU A 365 7.37 -4.41 1.89
CA LEU A 365 7.55 -3.20 1.08
C LEU A 365 8.98 -3.08 0.53
N ARG A 366 10.00 -3.46 1.30
CA ARG A 366 11.41 -3.43 0.90
C ARG A 366 11.65 -4.22 -0.39
N ILE A 367 11.04 -5.39 -0.52
CA ILE A 367 11.16 -6.22 -1.72
C ILE A 367 10.16 -5.76 -2.77
N TYR A 368 8.92 -5.46 -2.37
CA TYR A 368 7.85 -5.14 -3.31
C TYR A 368 8.07 -3.81 -4.05
N ALA A 369 8.73 -2.84 -3.41
CA ALA A 369 9.15 -1.60 -4.05
C ALA A 369 10.03 -1.83 -5.28
N LEU A 370 10.86 -2.89 -5.29
CA LEU A 370 11.69 -3.22 -6.44
C LEU A 370 10.87 -3.68 -7.66
N SER A 371 9.63 -4.15 -7.46
CA SER A 371 8.78 -4.62 -8.54
C SER A 371 8.19 -3.48 -9.37
N ILE A 372 8.15 -2.25 -8.84
CA ILE A 372 7.50 -1.12 -9.53
C ILE A 372 8.29 -0.67 -10.77
N PHE A 373 9.61 -0.82 -10.76
CA PHE A 373 10.46 -0.50 -11.90
C PHE A 373 10.18 -1.40 -13.11
N PRO A 374 10.30 -2.74 -13.03
CA PRO A 374 9.96 -3.62 -14.14
C PRO A 374 8.47 -3.54 -14.49
N TYR A 375 7.57 -3.35 -13.51
CA TYR A 375 6.15 -3.11 -13.79
C TYR A 375 5.92 -1.88 -14.69
N ALA A 376 6.63 -0.77 -14.43
CA ALA A 376 6.55 0.43 -15.27
C ALA A 376 7.04 0.18 -16.70
N LEU A 377 8.10 -0.63 -16.86
CA LEU A 377 8.59 -1.04 -18.18
C LEU A 377 7.58 -1.92 -18.92
N VAL A 378 6.95 -2.90 -18.25
CA VAL A 378 5.88 -3.71 -18.86
C VAL A 378 4.79 -2.81 -19.43
N ILE A 379 4.28 -1.86 -18.63
CA ILE A 379 3.19 -0.98 -19.07
C ILE A 379 3.59 -0.09 -20.25
N PHE A 380 4.82 0.45 -20.24
CA PHE A 380 5.32 1.22 -21.38
C PHE A 380 5.43 0.34 -22.63
N VAL A 381 6.01 -0.85 -22.49
CA VAL A 381 6.20 -1.81 -23.58
C VAL A 381 4.86 -2.33 -24.13
N THR A 382 3.84 -2.51 -23.31
CA THR A 382 2.48 -2.83 -23.77
C THR A 382 1.95 -1.76 -24.74
N ARG A 383 2.24 -0.47 -24.49
CA ARG A 383 1.85 0.61 -25.42
C ARG A 383 2.62 0.55 -26.75
N VAL A 384 3.85 0.05 -26.74
CA VAL A 384 4.66 -0.19 -27.96
C VAL A 384 4.02 -1.28 -28.85
N PHE A 385 3.46 -2.33 -28.26
CA PHE A 385 2.69 -3.32 -29.04
C PHE A 385 1.38 -2.73 -29.56
N TYR A 386 0.67 -1.95 -28.74
CA TYR A 386 -0.60 -1.33 -29.12
C TYR A 386 -0.44 -0.28 -30.22
N SER A 387 0.71 0.40 -30.35
CA SER A 387 0.95 1.32 -31.48
C SER A 387 0.97 0.60 -32.83
N PHE A 388 1.21 -0.71 -32.87
CA PHE A 388 1.10 -1.56 -34.06
C PHE A 388 -0.20 -2.37 -34.11
N SER A 389 -1.20 -2.01 -33.30
CA SER A 389 -2.47 -2.75 -33.17
C SER A 389 -2.30 -4.21 -32.74
N ASP A 390 -1.15 -4.58 -32.16
CA ASP A 390 -0.92 -5.94 -31.63
C ASP A 390 -1.38 -6.02 -30.18
N THR A 391 -2.62 -6.49 -30.00
CA THR A 391 -3.20 -6.72 -28.68
C THR A 391 -2.97 -8.14 -28.16
N LYS A 392 -2.64 -9.08 -29.05
CA LYS A 392 -2.52 -10.52 -28.72
C LYS A 392 -1.21 -10.84 -28.03
N THR A 393 -0.10 -10.29 -28.51
CA THR A 393 1.23 -10.57 -27.93
C THR A 393 1.32 -10.14 -26.47
N PRO A 394 0.93 -8.91 -26.06
CA PRO A 394 0.90 -8.52 -24.64
C PRO A 394 -0.03 -9.38 -23.78
N ALA A 395 -1.17 -9.82 -24.34
CA ALA A 395 -2.12 -10.67 -23.62
C ALA A 395 -1.52 -12.03 -23.27
N TRP A 396 -0.88 -12.71 -24.24
CA TRP A 396 -0.23 -14.00 -23.98
C TRP A 396 0.96 -13.89 -23.03
N ILE A 397 1.74 -12.80 -23.13
CA ILE A 397 2.81 -12.50 -22.19
C ILE A 397 2.24 -12.29 -20.77
N ASN A 398 1.11 -11.61 -20.63
CA ASN A 398 0.43 -11.43 -19.34
C ASN A 398 -0.03 -12.77 -18.76
N VAL A 399 -0.71 -13.61 -19.56
CA VAL A 399 -1.17 -14.94 -19.11
C VAL A 399 0.00 -15.81 -18.66
N GLY A 400 1.08 -15.88 -19.44
CA GLY A 400 2.30 -16.59 -19.03
C GLY A 400 2.91 -16.00 -17.75
N GLY A 401 2.91 -14.68 -17.62
CA GLY A 401 3.36 -13.98 -16.42
C GLY A 401 2.53 -14.34 -15.18
N VAL A 402 1.20 -14.42 -15.29
CA VAL A 402 0.32 -14.84 -14.19
C VAL A 402 0.63 -16.27 -13.76
N LEU A 403 0.78 -17.21 -14.71
CA LEU A 403 1.11 -18.60 -14.41
C LEU A 403 2.47 -18.73 -13.69
N ILE A 404 3.49 -18.01 -14.18
CA ILE A 404 4.81 -17.97 -13.55
C ILE A 404 4.71 -17.35 -12.15
N ASN A 405 3.95 -16.26 -11.99
CA ASN A 405 3.77 -15.61 -10.69
C ASN A 405 3.11 -16.54 -9.68
N VAL A 406 2.08 -17.26 -10.10
CA VAL A 406 1.40 -18.26 -9.26
C VAL A 406 2.39 -19.34 -8.80
N GLY A 407 3.15 -19.93 -9.72
CA GLY A 407 4.17 -20.93 -9.38
C GLY A 407 5.24 -20.39 -8.42
N LEU A 408 5.74 -19.18 -8.67
CA LEU A 408 6.72 -18.52 -7.79
C LEU A 408 6.14 -18.15 -6.42
N ASN A 409 4.85 -17.76 -6.34
CA ASN A 409 4.23 -17.46 -5.05
C ASN A 409 4.20 -18.69 -4.15
N PHE A 410 3.85 -19.88 -4.69
CA PHE A 410 3.90 -21.13 -3.92
C PHE A 410 5.33 -21.48 -3.47
N LEU A 411 6.30 -21.38 -4.38
CA LEU A 411 7.69 -21.72 -4.09
C LEU A 411 8.31 -20.78 -3.05
N LEU A 412 8.18 -19.47 -3.25
CA LEU A 412 8.85 -18.46 -2.43
C LEU A 412 8.13 -18.19 -1.10
N LEU A 413 6.82 -18.40 -1.01
CA LEU A 413 6.12 -18.36 0.27
C LEU A 413 6.69 -19.41 1.24
N ARG A 414 7.00 -20.62 0.75
CA ARG A 414 7.59 -21.68 1.59
C ARG A 414 8.97 -21.30 2.15
N TRP A 415 9.75 -20.50 1.42
CA TRP A 415 11.13 -20.16 1.78
C TRP A 415 11.26 -18.85 2.56
N MET A 416 10.46 -17.85 2.22
CA MET A 416 10.57 -16.48 2.73
C MET A 416 9.29 -15.95 3.37
N SER A 417 8.25 -16.78 3.51
CA SER A 417 6.91 -16.35 3.94
C SER A 417 6.37 -15.21 3.05
N VAL A 418 5.64 -14.25 3.62
CA VAL A 418 4.98 -13.16 2.89
C VAL A 418 5.94 -12.34 1.99
N PRO A 419 7.16 -11.95 2.42
CA PRO A 419 8.16 -11.33 1.54
C PRO A 419 8.49 -12.13 0.26
N GLY A 420 8.34 -13.45 0.27
CA GLY A 420 8.51 -14.29 -0.91
C GLY A 420 7.53 -13.98 -2.03
N ILE A 421 6.30 -13.58 -1.70
CA ILE A 421 5.27 -13.16 -2.68
C ILE A 421 5.65 -11.83 -3.34
N ALA A 422 6.28 -10.92 -2.58
CA ALA A 422 6.83 -9.70 -3.15
C ALA A 422 7.95 -10.02 -4.15
N LEU A 423 8.86 -10.93 -3.79
CA LEU A 423 9.96 -11.35 -4.66
C LEU A 423 9.44 -12.04 -5.94
N ALA A 424 8.42 -12.89 -5.81
CA ALA A 424 7.75 -13.51 -6.96
C ALA A 424 7.26 -12.43 -7.95
N SER A 425 6.70 -11.33 -7.45
CA SER A 425 6.26 -10.21 -8.29
C SER A 425 7.43 -9.51 -8.99
N VAL A 426 8.55 -9.28 -8.30
CA VAL A 426 9.77 -8.70 -8.89
C VAL A 426 10.27 -9.57 -10.04
N ILE A 427 10.39 -10.88 -9.81
CA ILE A 427 10.88 -11.85 -10.81
C ILE A 427 9.93 -11.91 -12.00
N THR A 428 8.62 -12.06 -11.76
CA THR A 428 7.62 -12.11 -12.84
C THR A 428 7.69 -10.87 -13.71
N TYR A 429 7.60 -9.66 -13.13
CA TYR A 429 7.60 -8.44 -13.95
C TYR A 429 8.92 -8.23 -14.68
N SER A 430 10.05 -8.62 -14.08
CA SER A 430 11.37 -8.55 -14.73
C SER A 430 11.44 -9.50 -15.92
N LEU A 431 10.96 -10.74 -15.77
CA LEU A 431 10.91 -11.73 -16.84
C LEU A 431 9.94 -11.31 -17.95
N THR A 432 8.74 -10.84 -17.61
CA THR A 432 7.76 -10.30 -18.55
C THR A 432 8.36 -9.12 -19.34
N THR A 433 9.11 -8.24 -18.68
CA THR A 433 9.82 -7.13 -19.33
C THR A 433 10.88 -7.66 -20.31
N ALA A 434 11.72 -8.59 -19.86
CA ALA A 434 12.79 -9.17 -20.67
C ALA A 434 12.25 -9.87 -21.92
N VAL A 435 11.20 -10.70 -21.76
CA VAL A 435 10.53 -11.40 -22.86
C VAL A 435 9.90 -10.40 -23.83
N SER A 436 9.22 -9.37 -23.32
CA SER A 436 8.61 -8.35 -24.17
C SER A 436 9.64 -7.57 -24.98
N LEU A 437 10.74 -7.13 -24.35
CA LEU A 437 11.83 -6.44 -25.03
C LEU A 437 12.53 -7.33 -26.05
N PHE A 438 12.67 -8.62 -25.76
CA PHE A 438 13.23 -9.60 -26.70
C PHE A 438 12.36 -9.76 -27.95
N ILE A 439 11.04 -9.89 -27.78
CA ILE A 439 10.09 -9.98 -28.90
C ILE A 439 10.14 -8.71 -29.74
N ILE A 440 10.13 -7.53 -29.10
CA ILE A 440 10.24 -6.23 -29.79
C ILE A 440 11.56 -6.14 -30.57
N ARG A 441 12.68 -6.54 -29.95
CA ARG A 441 13.99 -6.52 -30.60
C ARG A 441 13.99 -7.36 -31.87
N ARG A 442 13.40 -8.56 -31.83
CA ARG A 442 13.31 -9.46 -32.98
C ARG A 442 12.36 -8.93 -34.05
N ARG A 443 11.17 -8.48 -33.66
CA ARG A 443 10.11 -8.09 -34.61
C ARG A 443 10.36 -6.74 -35.28
N TYR A 444 10.91 -5.78 -34.54
CA TYR A 444 11.13 -4.41 -35.04
C TYR A 444 12.60 -4.09 -35.31
N HIS A 445 13.46 -5.12 -35.36
CA HIS A 445 14.89 -5.08 -35.70
C HIS A 445 15.70 -4.01 -34.94
N GLY A 446 15.50 -3.89 -33.62
CA GLY A 446 16.40 -3.14 -32.74
C GLY A 446 15.74 -2.38 -31.59
N LEU A 447 16.45 -2.29 -30.46
CA LEU A 447 16.09 -1.51 -29.26
C LEU A 447 16.92 -0.21 -29.13
N GLY A 448 17.64 0.19 -30.19
CA GLY A 448 18.63 1.27 -30.13
C GLY A 448 20.05 0.86 -29.75
N GLY A 449 20.36 -0.44 -29.66
CA GLY A 449 21.75 -0.97 -29.63
C GLY A 449 22.56 -0.71 -28.36
N VAL A 450 23.89 -0.62 -28.50
CA VAL A 450 24.89 -0.36 -27.42
C VAL A 450 24.59 0.88 -26.58
N PRO A 451 24.10 2.01 -27.13
CA PRO A 451 23.72 3.20 -26.35
C PRO A 451 22.65 2.93 -25.29
N PHE A 452 21.70 2.03 -25.56
CA PHE A 452 20.63 1.67 -24.62
C PHE A 452 21.18 0.88 -23.42
N ALA A 453 22.01 -0.13 -23.68
CA ALA A 453 22.64 -0.92 -22.64
C ALA A 453 23.57 -0.06 -21.77
N SER A 454 24.39 0.79 -22.40
CA SER A 454 25.27 1.72 -21.68
C SER A 454 24.48 2.70 -20.78
N ALA A 455 23.36 3.24 -21.27
CA ALA A 455 22.51 4.12 -20.48
C ALA A 455 21.91 3.40 -19.26
N ILE A 456 21.41 2.17 -19.42
CA ILE A 456 20.90 1.36 -18.31
C ILE A 456 22.00 1.07 -17.29
N THR A 457 23.18 0.64 -17.72
CA THR A 457 24.30 0.36 -16.81
C THR A 457 24.68 1.61 -16.00
N ARG A 458 24.75 2.78 -16.64
CA ARG A 458 25.01 4.06 -15.94
C ARG A 458 23.90 4.43 -14.96
N MET A 459 22.64 4.18 -15.31
CA MET A 459 21.50 4.40 -14.41
C MET A 459 21.50 3.44 -13.21
N LEU A 460 21.94 2.19 -13.40
CA LEU A 460 22.15 1.22 -12.32
C LEU A 460 23.29 1.66 -11.39
N ILE A 461 24.40 2.16 -11.94
CA ILE A 461 25.51 2.72 -11.13
C ILE A 461 25.02 3.93 -10.34
N ALA A 462 24.33 4.89 -10.98
CA ALA A 462 23.76 6.04 -10.29
C ALA A 462 22.76 5.64 -9.19
N GLY A 463 21.93 4.61 -9.46
CA GLY A 463 21.01 4.04 -8.48
C GLY A 463 21.74 3.38 -7.31
N GLY A 464 22.84 2.67 -7.57
CA GLY A 464 23.69 2.07 -6.54
C GLY A 464 24.33 3.13 -5.64
N VAL A 465 24.92 4.19 -6.23
CA VAL A 465 25.53 5.30 -5.47
C VAL A 465 24.47 6.03 -4.63
N MET A 466 23.31 6.33 -5.23
CA MET A 466 22.17 6.87 -4.48
C MET A 466 21.80 5.96 -3.31
N GLY A 467 21.74 4.65 -3.55
CA GLY A 467 21.39 3.69 -2.52
C GLY A 467 22.37 3.69 -1.35
N VAL A 468 23.67 3.75 -1.62
CA VAL A 468 24.72 3.86 -0.59
C VAL A 468 24.58 5.17 0.19
N VAL A 469 24.37 6.30 -0.49
CA VAL A 469 24.22 7.61 0.19
C VAL A 469 22.97 7.67 1.05
N VAL A 470 21.83 7.16 0.56
CA VAL A 470 20.57 7.14 1.32
C VAL A 470 20.67 6.16 2.50
N ALA A 471 21.26 4.98 2.31
CA ALA A 471 21.48 4.02 3.39
C ALA A 471 22.45 4.57 4.45
N GLY A 472 23.55 5.20 4.04
CA GLY A 472 24.50 5.87 4.92
C GLY A 472 23.84 7.03 5.68
N GLY A 473 23.10 7.88 4.99
CA GLY A 473 22.31 8.96 5.59
C GLY A 473 21.28 8.42 6.59
N LEU A 474 20.62 7.30 6.28
CA LEU A 474 19.70 6.64 7.19
C LEU A 474 20.42 6.16 8.45
N VAL A 475 21.61 5.55 8.35
CA VAL A 475 22.41 5.11 9.50
C VAL A 475 22.89 6.30 10.34
N LEU A 476 23.45 7.34 9.70
CA LEU A 476 23.99 8.53 10.36
C LEU A 476 22.92 9.34 11.11
N THR A 477 21.69 9.31 10.62
CA THR A 477 20.57 10.02 11.24
C THR A 477 19.82 9.16 12.26
N ARG A 478 20.22 7.89 12.49
CA ARG A 478 19.59 7.07 13.55
C ARG A 478 19.88 7.74 14.89
N PRO A 479 18.88 7.88 15.77
CA PRO A 479 19.14 8.44 17.09
C PRO A 479 20.15 7.53 17.80
N ALA A 480 21.13 8.15 18.47
CA ALA A 480 22.29 7.47 19.03
C ALA A 480 21.87 6.30 19.93
N SER A 481 22.50 5.14 19.75
CA SER A 481 22.33 4.03 20.67
C SER A 481 23.13 4.29 21.94
N VAL A 482 22.48 4.24 23.10
CA VAL A 482 23.14 4.27 24.41
C VAL A 482 23.73 2.90 24.65
N ILE A 483 25.04 2.81 24.84
CA ILE A 483 25.66 1.59 25.34
C ILE A 483 25.60 1.69 26.86
N VAL A 484 24.73 0.91 27.50
CA VAL A 484 24.74 0.78 28.97
C VAL A 484 25.70 -0.35 29.29
N SER A 485 26.83 0.01 29.90
CA SER A 485 27.86 -0.92 30.36
C SER A 485 27.57 -1.29 31.81
N SER A 486 26.92 -2.43 32.04
CA SER A 486 26.91 -3.07 33.36
C SER A 486 28.13 -3.98 33.47
N GLY A 487 28.73 -4.10 34.67
CA GLY A 487 30.08 -4.61 34.93
C GLY A 487 30.52 -5.98 34.37
N GLN A 488 29.71 -6.72 33.62
CA GLN A 488 30.16 -7.85 32.78
C GLN A 488 29.44 -8.02 31.42
N ARG A 489 28.50 -7.14 31.04
CA ARG A 489 27.86 -7.13 29.69
C ARG A 489 27.55 -5.72 29.23
N ALA A 490 28.03 -5.40 28.02
CA ALA A 490 27.64 -4.20 27.27
C ALA A 490 26.46 -4.54 26.37
N GLU A 491 25.27 -4.01 26.68
CA GLU A 491 24.13 -4.07 25.77
C GLU A 491 23.99 -2.74 25.02
N ILE A 492 23.88 -2.82 23.69
CA ILE A 492 23.75 -1.66 22.80
C ILE A 492 22.26 -1.33 22.70
N PHE A 493 21.80 -0.30 23.43
CA PHE A 493 20.41 0.15 23.41
C PHE A 493 20.19 1.15 22.29
N THR A 494 19.44 0.77 21.27
CA THR A 494 18.91 1.72 20.28
C THR A 494 17.58 2.29 20.77
N PRO A 495 17.18 3.52 20.41
CA PRO A 495 15.82 4.01 20.69
C PRO A 495 14.70 3.14 20.10
N ASP A 496 15.03 2.28 19.11
CA ASP A 496 14.13 1.24 18.59
C ASP A 496 13.94 0.06 19.58
N SER A 497 14.90 -0.23 20.47
CA SER A 497 14.79 -1.25 21.53
C SER A 497 13.83 -0.82 22.65
N ALA A 498 13.93 0.44 23.11
CA ALA A 498 12.97 1.02 24.06
C ALA A 498 11.51 1.04 23.52
N ARG A 499 11.33 1.06 22.20
CA ARG A 499 10.01 0.98 21.53
C ARG A 499 9.47 -0.45 21.39
N MET A 500 10.31 -1.48 21.56
CA MET A 500 9.90 -2.89 21.49
C MET A 500 9.21 -3.41 22.76
N GLY A 501 9.03 -2.57 23.80
CA GLY A 501 8.56 -3.06 25.10
C GLY A 501 9.63 -3.90 25.81
N SER A 502 10.91 -3.72 25.50
CA SER A 502 11.98 -4.34 26.29
C SER A 502 11.99 -3.77 27.70
N THR A 503 11.89 -4.64 28.70
CA THR A 503 12.14 -4.29 30.10
C THR A 503 13.57 -3.77 30.23
N LEU A 504 13.72 -2.49 30.56
CA LEU A 504 15.01 -1.93 30.90
C LEU A 504 15.25 -2.15 32.38
N ILE A 505 16.23 -2.97 32.73
CA ILE A 505 16.66 -3.19 34.11
C ILE A 505 17.80 -2.21 34.40
N ILE A 506 17.55 -1.22 35.25
CA ILE A 506 18.57 -0.28 35.72
C ILE A 506 18.88 -0.59 37.18
N ASN A 507 20.16 -0.70 37.51
CA ASN A 507 20.67 -1.01 38.84
C ASN A 507 21.59 0.07 39.43
N ASP A 508 21.79 1.20 38.73
CA ASP A 508 22.58 2.32 39.22
C ASP A 508 22.04 3.68 38.74
N GLU A 509 22.31 4.72 39.54
CA GLU A 509 21.80 6.07 39.27
C GLU A 509 22.43 6.72 38.04
N ALA A 510 23.68 6.39 37.70
CA ALA A 510 24.35 6.95 36.52
C ALA A 510 23.70 6.44 35.23
N SER A 511 23.36 5.15 35.16
CA SER A 511 22.60 4.54 34.08
C SER A 511 21.18 5.11 33.96
N LEU A 512 20.52 5.39 35.09
CA LEU A 512 19.21 6.06 35.13
C LEU A 512 19.29 7.46 34.53
N ARG A 513 20.25 8.27 34.96
CA ARG A 513 20.46 9.63 34.44
C ARG A 513 20.86 9.63 32.97
N SER A 514 21.72 8.70 32.56
CA SER A 514 22.09 8.51 31.15
C SER A 514 20.88 8.15 30.28
N TYR A 515 19.96 7.32 30.78
CA TYR A 515 18.71 7.01 30.09
C TYR A 515 17.86 8.28 29.91
N PHE A 516 17.54 9.01 30.98
CA PHE A 516 16.69 10.20 30.88
C PHE A 516 17.31 11.34 30.05
N LYS A 517 18.65 11.47 30.03
CA LYS A 517 19.35 12.41 29.15
C LYS A 517 19.14 12.12 27.67
N THR A 518 18.95 10.86 27.26
CA THR A 518 18.59 10.55 25.86
C THR A 518 17.18 10.96 25.46
N TRP A 519 16.35 11.31 26.44
CA TRP A 519 15.00 11.83 26.24
C TRP A 519 14.89 13.34 26.48
N ASP A 520 16.03 14.04 26.63
CA ASP A 520 16.10 15.49 26.81
C ASP A 520 15.35 15.97 28.08
N VAL A 521 15.28 15.11 29.10
CA VAL A 521 14.69 15.42 30.41
C VAL A 521 15.73 16.15 31.26
N ALA A 522 15.34 17.27 31.88
CA ALA A 522 16.24 18.05 32.73
C ALA A 522 16.66 17.25 33.98
N ASP A 523 17.92 17.40 34.43
CA ASP A 523 18.45 16.67 35.60
C ASP A 523 17.61 16.87 36.88
N SER A 524 16.87 17.99 36.98
CA SER A 524 15.94 18.33 38.07
C SER A 524 14.61 17.57 38.03
N GLU A 525 14.24 17.00 36.88
CA GLU A 525 13.00 16.23 36.69
C GLU A 525 13.25 14.72 36.81
N ILE A 526 14.50 14.30 36.94
CA ILE A 526 14.88 12.90 37.12
C ILE A 526 14.63 12.50 38.60
N PRO A 527 13.79 11.49 38.87
CA PRO A 527 13.54 11.06 40.24
C PRO A 527 14.83 10.51 40.88
N SER A 528 15.14 10.99 42.09
CA SER A 528 16.22 10.43 42.92
C SER A 528 15.76 9.11 43.52
N ILE A 529 16.37 8.01 43.09
CA ILE A 529 16.04 6.65 43.55
C ILE A 529 17.28 6.10 44.26
N ASN A 530 17.10 5.61 45.50
CA ASN A 530 18.19 4.94 46.22
C ASN A 530 18.32 3.50 45.70
N PHE A 531 19.45 3.20 45.06
CA PHE A 531 19.77 1.85 44.58
C PHE A 531 20.52 1.09 45.68
N ASP A 532 19.79 0.45 46.60
CA ASP A 532 20.39 -0.51 47.52
C ASP A 532 20.73 -1.81 46.77
N LYS A 533 21.64 -2.66 47.30
CA LYS A 533 22.20 -3.84 46.62
C LYS A 533 21.18 -4.87 46.06
N GLU A 534 19.92 -4.80 46.48
CA GLU A 534 18.81 -5.70 46.08
C GLU A 534 17.74 -5.02 45.20
N SER A 535 17.98 -3.79 44.74
CA SER A 535 16.99 -2.95 44.07
C SER A 535 17.25 -2.81 42.57
N PHE A 536 16.24 -3.10 41.73
CA PHE A 536 16.31 -2.91 40.29
C PHE A 536 15.07 -2.15 39.79
N ILE A 537 15.27 -1.21 38.87
CA ILE A 537 14.15 -0.51 38.19
C ILE A 537 13.88 -1.22 36.88
N ALA A 538 12.65 -1.68 36.68
CA ALA A 538 12.14 -2.15 35.40
C ALA A 538 11.36 -1.02 34.72
N ILE A 539 11.94 -0.38 33.71
CA ILE A 539 11.22 0.60 32.89
C ILE A 539 10.47 -0.15 31.79
N LEU A 540 9.15 -0.11 31.86
CA LEU A 540 8.26 -0.77 30.89
C LEU A 540 7.96 0.18 29.73
N GLY A 541 8.16 -0.31 28.50
CA GLY A 541 7.73 0.39 27.29
C GLY A 541 6.20 0.49 27.19
N PRO A 542 5.66 1.29 26.25
CA PRO A 542 4.24 1.65 26.18
C PRO A 542 3.29 0.53 25.69
N SER A 543 3.70 -0.76 25.71
CA SER A 543 2.83 -1.86 25.28
C SER A 543 1.80 -2.22 26.35
N SER A 544 0.60 -2.62 25.92
CA SER A 544 -0.51 -3.01 26.81
C SER A 544 -0.32 -4.35 27.51
N GLU A 545 0.64 -5.15 27.03
CA GLU A 545 1.15 -6.36 27.69
C GLU A 545 2.68 -6.33 27.55
N THR A 546 3.39 -6.48 28.66
CA THR A 546 4.85 -6.63 28.68
C THR A 546 5.18 -7.78 29.60
N THR A 547 5.76 -8.85 29.05
CA THR A 547 6.29 -9.96 29.84
C THR A 547 7.70 -9.59 30.28
N VAL A 548 7.95 -9.60 31.60
CA VAL A 548 9.27 -9.33 32.16
C VAL A 548 9.92 -10.65 32.53
N THR A 549 10.94 -11.08 31.78
CA THR A 549 11.73 -12.27 32.14
C THR A 549 12.91 -11.85 33.00
N LEU A 550 12.95 -12.30 34.26
CA LEU A 550 14.09 -12.10 35.17
C LEU A 550 14.84 -13.41 35.31
N SER A 551 16.17 -13.37 35.23
CA SER A 551 17.01 -14.56 35.37
C SER A 551 17.55 -14.67 36.81
N LEU A 552 17.60 -15.88 37.36
CA LEU A 552 17.87 -16.16 38.79
C LEU A 552 19.28 -15.74 39.26
N ASP A 553 20.22 -15.61 38.33
CA ASP A 553 21.58 -15.08 38.52
C ASP A 553 21.60 -13.56 38.85
N GLN A 554 20.46 -12.88 38.76
CA GLN A 554 20.31 -11.46 39.12
C GLN A 554 19.94 -11.25 40.60
N PHE A 555 19.74 -12.32 41.38
CA PHE A 555 19.33 -12.25 42.77
C PHE A 555 20.49 -12.61 43.70
N THR A 556 20.75 -11.78 44.72
CA THR A 556 21.59 -12.17 45.85
C THR A 556 20.77 -13.06 46.78
N THR A 557 21.19 -14.31 46.96
CA THR A 557 20.63 -15.21 47.97
C THR A 557 21.07 -14.74 49.36
N THR A 558 20.11 -14.48 50.25
CA THR A 558 20.38 -14.27 51.67
C THR A 558 20.80 -15.59 52.34
N ASP A 559 21.42 -15.52 53.53
CA ASP A 559 21.98 -16.68 54.25
C ASP A 559 20.95 -17.79 54.60
N ASP A 560 19.66 -17.49 54.47
CA ASP A 560 18.52 -18.40 54.64
C ASP A 560 18.00 -19.02 53.32
N GLY A 561 18.66 -18.76 52.20
CA GLY A 561 18.31 -19.28 50.87
C GLY A 561 17.14 -18.57 50.20
N SER A 562 16.68 -17.43 50.74
CA SER A 562 15.65 -16.61 50.11
C SER A 562 16.24 -15.60 49.11
N ALA A 563 15.46 -15.23 48.10
CA ALA A 563 15.83 -14.24 47.09
C ALA A 563 14.80 -13.11 47.13
N SER A 564 15.25 -11.92 47.50
CA SER A 564 14.47 -10.70 47.62
C SER A 564 14.87 -9.78 46.46
N ALA A 565 13.90 -9.28 45.68
CA ALA A 565 14.15 -8.23 44.70
C ALA A 565 13.05 -7.18 44.77
N THR A 566 13.45 -5.92 44.83
CA THR A 566 12.53 -4.80 44.73
C THR A 566 12.50 -4.32 43.28
N VAL A 567 11.40 -4.59 42.57
CA VAL A 567 11.19 -4.15 41.18
C VAL A 567 10.42 -2.83 41.20
N LEU A 568 11.10 -1.73 40.88
CA LEU A 568 10.47 -0.43 40.71
C LEU A 568 10.00 -0.27 39.27
N VAL A 569 8.68 -0.18 39.07
CA VAL A 569 8.09 0.02 37.74
C VAL A 569 7.94 1.52 37.48
N TYR A 570 8.74 2.05 36.57
CA TYR A 570 8.63 3.46 36.17
C TYR A 570 7.78 3.61 34.90
N ARG A 571 6.68 4.37 35.00
CA ARG A 571 5.89 4.84 33.85
C ARG A 571 5.89 6.37 33.85
N PRO A 572 6.36 7.04 32.80
CA PRO A 572 6.33 8.50 32.72
C PRO A 572 4.89 8.96 32.41
N THR A 573 4.08 9.12 33.45
CA THR A 573 2.80 9.85 33.41
C THR A 573 2.98 11.23 34.03
N GLN A 574 2.27 12.23 33.50
CA GLN A 574 2.37 13.63 33.94
C GLN A 574 2.25 13.76 35.47
N ALA A 575 3.27 14.40 36.06
CA ALA A 575 3.22 15.18 37.30
C ALA A 575 2.78 14.49 38.61
N GLN A 576 3.04 13.19 38.81
CA GLN A 576 3.08 12.62 40.16
C GLN A 576 4.30 11.71 40.35
N PRO A 577 4.96 11.75 41.53
CA PRO A 577 6.04 10.83 41.84
C PRO A 577 5.51 9.39 41.85
N PRO A 578 6.28 8.42 41.32
CA PRO A 578 5.85 7.04 41.21
C PRO A 578 5.55 6.47 42.61
N THR A 579 4.37 5.87 42.79
CA THR A 579 4.10 5.05 43.97
C THR A 579 4.82 3.70 43.80
N PRO A 580 5.82 3.37 44.62
CA PRO A 580 6.51 2.08 44.53
C PRO A 580 5.53 0.95 44.84
N ARG A 581 5.35 0.01 43.91
CA ARG A 581 4.71 -1.28 44.19
C ARG A 581 5.81 -2.29 44.47
N VAL A 582 5.97 -2.68 45.72
CA VAL A 582 6.85 -3.78 46.13
C VAL A 582 6.13 -5.09 45.84
N ILE A 583 6.69 -5.91 44.95
CA ILE A 583 6.18 -7.26 44.68
C ILE A 583 7.06 -8.23 45.47
N HIS A 584 6.53 -8.82 46.54
CA HIS A 584 7.18 -9.92 47.23
C HIS A 584 6.91 -11.23 46.47
N ILE A 585 7.96 -11.91 46.02
CA ILE A 585 7.86 -13.23 45.36
C ILE A 585 7.71 -14.29 46.47
N PRO A 586 6.57 -14.99 46.61
CA PRO A 586 6.41 -16.02 47.63
C PRO A 586 7.09 -17.33 47.24
N GLN A 587 7.39 -18.17 48.24
CA GLN A 587 7.99 -19.50 48.08
C GLN A 587 7.27 -20.35 47.02
N TYR A 588 8.06 -20.97 46.13
CA TYR A 588 7.75 -22.03 45.15
C TYR A 588 6.26 -22.41 44.92
N PRO A 589 5.69 -22.28 43.71
CA PRO A 589 4.48 -23.02 43.34
C PRO A 589 4.79 -24.51 43.02
N PRO A 590 3.86 -25.45 43.29
CA PRO A 590 4.16 -26.87 43.55
C PRO A 590 4.33 -27.78 42.32
N PHE A 591 4.73 -27.30 41.14
CA PHE A 591 4.87 -28.15 39.95
C PHE A 591 6.09 -27.85 39.10
N ILE A 592 7.27 -28.30 39.52
CA ILE A 592 8.39 -28.61 38.59
C ILE A 592 9.09 -29.89 39.08
N HIS A 593 8.81 -31.01 38.41
CA HIS A 593 9.61 -32.23 38.53
C HIS A 593 10.97 -31.99 37.83
N LEU A 594 12.04 -31.92 38.61
CA LEU A 594 13.42 -31.89 38.12
C LEU A 594 13.81 -33.28 37.60
N VAL A 595 13.81 -33.47 36.28
CA VAL A 595 14.59 -34.56 35.66
C VAL A 595 16.02 -34.05 35.45
N SER A 596 16.91 -34.54 36.29
CA SER A 596 18.36 -34.34 36.23
C SER A 596 18.93 -34.81 34.88
N ARG A 597 19.45 -33.86 34.08
CA ARG A 597 20.75 -33.91 33.37
C ARG A 597 20.94 -32.68 32.47
N GLN A 598 21.93 -31.87 32.83
CA GLN A 598 22.66 -30.85 32.05
C GLN A 598 21.91 -29.57 31.59
N HIS A 599 22.21 -28.47 32.32
CA HIS A 599 22.22 -27.05 31.91
C HIS A 599 20.89 -26.43 31.44
N VAL A 600 20.00 -26.12 32.40
CA VAL A 600 18.99 -25.05 32.24
C VAL A 600 18.90 -24.30 33.57
N SER A 601 19.31 -23.04 33.60
CA SER A 601 19.40 -22.17 34.78
C SER A 601 18.51 -20.93 34.69
N THR A 602 17.28 -21.08 34.17
CA THR A 602 16.31 -19.99 34.02
C THR A 602 14.97 -20.39 34.64
N VAL A 603 14.48 -19.61 35.59
CA VAL A 603 13.07 -19.64 36.03
C VAL A 603 12.42 -18.40 35.45
N ASP A 604 11.52 -18.60 34.50
CA ASP A 604 10.76 -17.51 33.86
C ASP A 604 9.60 -17.09 34.78
N LEU A 605 9.71 -15.90 35.38
CA LEU A 605 8.63 -15.29 36.15
C LEU A 605 7.76 -14.41 35.25
N GLU A 606 6.56 -14.87 34.89
CA GLU A 606 5.66 -14.15 33.99
C GLU A 606 4.79 -13.12 34.76
N LEU A 607 5.22 -11.85 34.79
CA LEU A 607 4.42 -10.76 35.37
C LEU A 607 3.53 -10.11 34.32
N ARG A 608 2.21 -10.33 34.42
CA ARG A 608 1.20 -9.76 33.53
C ARG A 608 0.57 -8.51 34.15
N ILE A 609 0.87 -7.33 33.63
CA ILE A 609 0.29 -6.06 34.10
C ILE A 609 -0.60 -5.48 32.99
N SER A 610 -1.91 -5.67 33.11
CA SER A 610 -2.89 -4.98 32.24
C SER A 610 -3.16 -3.57 32.76
N ASP A 611 -3.56 -2.69 31.85
CA ASP A 611 -4.12 -1.36 32.07
C ASP A 611 -3.12 -0.19 31.91
N ALA A 612 -3.16 0.45 30.73
CA ALA A 612 -3.30 1.90 30.54
C ALA A 612 -3.07 2.30 29.07
N THR A 613 -3.80 3.32 28.61
CA THR A 613 -3.67 3.93 27.28
C THR A 613 -2.55 4.99 27.26
N PRO A 614 -1.77 5.12 26.15
CA PRO A 614 -0.69 6.11 26.07
C PRO A 614 -1.20 7.56 26.07
N PRO A 615 -0.48 8.53 26.66
CA PRO A 615 -0.94 9.91 26.80
C PRO A 615 -1.09 10.65 25.46
N ARG A 616 -2.12 11.50 25.36
CA ARG A 616 -2.43 12.33 24.19
C ARG A 616 -1.30 13.36 23.93
N GLY A 617 -0.54 13.18 22.86
CA GLY A 617 0.43 14.18 22.35
C GLY A 617 1.82 13.64 22.02
N TRP A 618 2.25 12.57 22.71
CA TRP A 618 3.56 11.94 22.55
C TRP A 618 3.85 11.48 21.11
N ALA A 619 2.84 10.86 20.46
CA ALA A 619 2.96 10.40 19.08
C ALA A 619 3.05 11.53 18.03
N LYS A 620 2.67 12.78 18.36
CA LYS A 620 2.80 13.92 17.44
C LYS A 620 4.23 14.50 17.47
N ALA A 621 4.85 14.58 18.65
CA ALA A 621 6.21 15.09 18.81
C ALA A 621 7.27 14.21 18.12
N LEU A 622 7.09 12.88 18.14
CA LEU A 622 8.01 11.92 17.51
C LEU A 622 7.92 11.87 15.96
N ARG A 623 6.78 12.24 15.37
CA ARG A 623 6.51 12.07 13.92
C ARG A 623 6.95 13.22 13.03
N ALA A 624 6.83 14.45 13.52
CA ALA A 624 7.29 15.63 12.77
C ALA A 624 8.79 15.54 12.39
N PRO A 625 9.72 15.15 13.30
CA PRO A 625 11.13 14.98 12.94
C PRO A 625 11.37 13.77 12.03
N GLU A 626 10.66 12.65 12.20
CA GLU A 626 10.82 11.48 11.32
C GLU A 626 10.31 11.72 9.89
N ALA A 627 9.18 12.43 9.72
CA ALA A 627 8.67 12.79 8.40
C ALA A 627 9.59 13.79 7.68
N LEU A 628 10.13 14.77 8.40
CA LEU A 628 11.11 15.71 7.86
C LEU A 628 12.40 14.99 7.47
N ARG A 629 12.89 14.08 8.31
CA ARG A 629 14.05 13.23 8.03
C ARG A 629 13.84 12.36 6.79
N LEU A 630 12.66 11.71 6.68
CA LEU A 630 12.29 10.94 5.50
C LEU A 630 12.33 11.81 4.23
N LEU A 631 11.73 12.99 4.29
CA LEU A 631 11.70 13.94 3.17
C LEU A 631 13.11 14.42 2.80
N MET A 632 13.96 14.73 3.78
CA MET A 632 15.36 15.07 3.56
C MET A 632 16.14 13.94 2.87
N LEU A 633 15.96 12.68 3.31
CA LEU A 633 16.62 11.53 2.69
C LEU A 633 16.13 11.26 1.26
N ILE A 634 14.84 11.47 0.98
CA ILE A 634 14.27 11.38 -0.37
C ILE A 634 14.88 12.45 -1.28
N ILE A 635 14.95 13.71 -0.81
CA ILE A 635 15.54 14.83 -1.56
C ILE A 635 17.03 14.58 -1.81
N LEU A 636 17.77 14.17 -0.77
CA LEU A 636 19.19 13.83 -0.89
C LEU A 636 19.40 12.73 -1.94
N GLY A 637 18.64 11.64 -1.88
CA GLY A 637 18.69 10.58 -2.86
C GLY A 637 18.42 11.08 -4.29
N ALA A 638 17.38 11.89 -4.49
CA ALA A 638 17.08 12.45 -5.80
C ALA A 638 18.21 13.33 -6.35
N ILE A 639 18.81 14.19 -5.51
CA ILE A 639 19.94 15.04 -5.88
C ILE A 639 21.16 14.18 -6.22
N THR A 640 21.51 13.19 -5.39
CA THR A 640 22.63 12.26 -5.64
C THR A 640 22.44 11.52 -6.95
N TYR A 641 21.25 10.97 -7.18
CA TYR A 641 20.96 10.21 -8.40
C TYR A 641 21.10 11.07 -9.66
N LEU A 642 20.49 12.26 -9.67
CA LEU A 642 20.58 13.18 -10.80
C LEU A 642 22.00 13.72 -11.01
N GLY A 643 22.73 14.01 -9.92
CA GLY A 643 24.12 14.44 -9.96
C GLY A 643 25.03 13.38 -10.56
N VAL A 644 24.94 12.12 -10.10
CA VAL A 644 25.73 11.00 -10.65
C VAL A 644 25.31 10.70 -12.09
N ALA A 645 24.01 10.75 -12.40
CA ALA A 645 23.52 10.59 -13.77
C ALA A 645 24.09 11.65 -14.72
N PHE A 646 24.19 12.91 -14.25
CA PHE A 646 24.81 14.01 -14.99
C PHE A 646 26.32 13.79 -15.19
N LEU A 647 27.04 13.35 -14.16
CA LEU A 647 28.47 13.02 -14.22
C LEU A 647 28.77 11.88 -15.19
N LEU A 648 27.90 10.86 -15.22
CA LEU A 648 27.97 9.75 -16.16
C LEU A 648 27.54 10.13 -17.58
N ARG A 649 27.35 11.44 -17.87
CA ARG A 649 26.98 11.99 -19.18
C ARG A 649 25.72 11.33 -19.76
N LEU A 650 24.69 11.12 -18.94
CA LEU A 650 23.38 10.72 -19.43
C LEU A 650 22.69 11.93 -20.07
N ASP A 651 22.47 11.88 -21.38
CA ASP A 651 21.83 12.97 -22.14
C ASP A 651 20.44 13.32 -21.58
N GLU A 652 19.71 12.33 -21.05
CA GLU A 652 18.41 12.54 -20.41
C GLU A 652 18.49 13.43 -19.17
N ALA A 653 19.53 13.24 -18.34
CA ALA A 653 19.74 14.02 -17.13
C ALA A 653 20.09 15.49 -17.46
N ARG A 654 20.74 15.75 -18.61
CA ARG A 654 21.01 17.11 -19.11
C ARG A 654 19.76 17.80 -19.65
N GLN A 655 18.86 17.05 -20.27
CA GLN A 655 17.62 17.57 -20.83
C GLN A 655 16.52 17.78 -19.78
N PHE A 656 16.56 17.05 -18.66
CA PHE A 656 15.53 17.10 -17.61
C PHE A 656 15.29 18.53 -17.04
N PRO A 657 16.31 19.30 -16.62
CA PRO A 657 16.11 20.65 -16.09
C PRO A 657 15.56 21.60 -17.15
N GLN A 658 16.05 21.51 -18.39
CA GLN A 658 15.61 22.35 -19.50
C GLN A 658 14.15 22.09 -19.86
N TYR A 659 13.71 20.83 -19.81
CA TYR A 659 12.32 20.46 -20.08
C TYR A 659 11.39 20.96 -18.97
N VAL A 660 11.78 20.84 -17.70
CA VAL A 660 11.02 21.34 -16.55
C VAL A 660 10.92 22.87 -16.59
N LEU A 661 12.04 23.58 -16.78
CA LEU A 661 12.09 25.05 -16.88
C LEU A 661 11.27 25.59 -18.06
N LYS A 662 11.35 24.95 -19.24
CA LYS A 662 10.59 25.37 -20.42
C LYS A 662 9.09 25.15 -20.25
N ARG A 663 8.67 24.18 -19.44
CA ARG A 663 7.26 23.91 -19.13
C ARG A 663 6.73 24.78 -18.00
N LEU A 664 7.56 25.11 -17.00
CA LEU A 664 7.26 26.11 -15.96
C LEU A 664 7.17 27.52 -16.52
N ARG A 665 7.94 27.87 -17.57
CA ARG A 665 7.79 29.16 -18.28
C ARG A 665 6.58 29.26 -19.20
N ARG A 666 6.00 28.12 -19.60
CA ARG A 666 4.83 28.06 -20.51
C ARG A 666 3.50 27.93 -19.77
N ARG A 667 3.54 27.66 -18.47
CA ARG A 667 2.39 27.73 -17.55
C ARG A 667 2.47 29.04 -16.80
#